data_AF-A0A8S2LA64-F1
#
_entry.id   AF-A0A8S2LA64-F1
#
_cell.length_a   1.000
_cell.length_b   1.000
_cell.length_c   1.000
_cell.angle_alpha   90.00
_cell.angle_beta   90.00
_cell.angle_gamma   90.00
#
_symmetry.space_group_name_H-M   'P 1'
#
loop_
_entity.id
_entity.type
_entity.pdbx_description
1 polymer ?
#
loop_
_entity_poly.entity_id
_entity_poly.type
_entity_poly.pdbx_seq_one_letter_code
_entity_poly.pdbx_strand_id
1 'polypeptide(L)'
;MPRGITWTRLALTAASGQNVIILSQAVNWTTNDEIIITTTDTNIAHTERHQIDYIENQTLIHTKLPLAYTHLVLQQTFANGQVAAVSAAVGLLTRNIRIRSQRAGSSLTGFRILITDYRTCVFDNFSNQCNDTYYKGYARISNTQFIGFGKLDDTYYSDLQSGISMSHLGDYISSRPTFIDACSFDSGFNAAIGMRSTNGIPITNNVIYNTYRSGIAVTGMNNRVENNLITTVYWVGTGQDASISQFSSNNDAAIMARDATSVRLLNNLVAGVERLAYRIPGESCGGSDVYTPLNVLNEYSNNEAHSVMSGVSLWPTDKGFIYDRRSQQHGIGDFRIPRLALTNLTGHRININLTYPYRGISRSNSCSLQPLWGMYMCNSSIDYRMLIIESMDSDTEKRRISPVAIMSNSGYIDLINGPQDQSFCNGYSCKRRISTFMAIIQSRQTYKIFFSSTPPRQTRFRILNADSSIKCVLALQYDSLQHIDVYANTMYIPPTNRDLSAPGLMLDDRPNGVTLSSPSGSNYFDRTYQMAYFAIDGSTMIDIKVSPLLILSFGFPPMDPASFYSTNLVANLAILLNISPDKIRRVNIVSASNQTRIRRQTSRALPSIQLQIELRDEPRTSSTATTGIRAEILSNVASTIINRYQSGELQEAWKNLNITNGTAPSVLNTQEPFDNSSVELNTINKLLLITPPNNCRQQSPCTIQPVLVAYNVEGNVIQKLGSKDRPWQVKASVIGRPNLILPGGIANYSGGQTQYTLFGLPDIGTQQVQFNLIPPDGVNSSFLATTNLTVQTAFVSVTRAILAGQQVNNIYVVNVNETFSVTLMPVDSITLLKLGKIQWGSWTWSANVTLRSLPKLNRYGSLVQSNLSSTNIDLTEGTVTVTNLAINATGMYMLQILMVSSNNDHSIVLLSNGILVKDDTVTLITESDSFSSNITFAGDFDALNSSGKLEEKRTMICNHMINVGMPLISDIIVFKGSVVVTYEADTLAPNVSAAVSKLLSDPGAIPDLTLTSVNMFGRTYVPSSASSSSSGSDTGNVSTNVALIVGLVVGLVGGLLVIFGVVWLYRAHERMISRHRLGVEETDEDKLTGVDANGVASPKLDNHVSSTNLDGIELFSPIFINQTQSKTSNRNLNNFQAAKPVLPSSMMEIIAFD
;
A
#
# COMPACT_ATOMS: atom_id res chain seq x y z
N MET A 1 19.21 31.31 34.14
CA MET A 1 18.36 31.63 32.98
C MET A 1 17.56 30.39 32.56
N PRO A 2 16.52 30.50 31.72
CA PRO A 2 15.92 29.35 31.05
C PRO A 2 16.95 28.64 30.15
N ARG A 3 16.85 27.32 30.02
CA ARG A 3 17.58 26.56 28.97
C ARG A 3 16.78 26.69 27.68
N GLY A 4 17.39 27.19 26.61
CA GLY A 4 16.70 27.50 25.35
C GLY A 4 16.48 26.28 24.47
N ILE A 5 17.43 25.34 24.50
CA ILE A 5 17.36 24.03 23.85
C ILE A 5 17.39 22.97 24.94
N THR A 6 16.38 22.11 25.00
CA THR A 6 16.30 21.02 25.98
C THR A 6 16.83 19.69 25.45
N TRP A 7 16.78 19.47 24.14
CA TRP A 7 17.40 18.34 23.47
C TRP A 7 17.76 18.69 22.02
N THR A 8 18.60 17.87 21.40
CA THR A 8 19.01 18.00 19.99
C THR A 8 19.48 16.63 19.46
N ARG A 9 20.00 16.56 18.24
CA ARG A 9 20.61 15.35 17.64
C ARG A 9 22.13 15.44 17.63
N LEU A 10 22.81 14.30 17.48
CA LEU A 10 24.20 14.28 17.03
C LEU A 10 24.30 14.74 15.56
N ALA A 11 25.31 15.53 15.24
CA ALA A 11 25.68 15.90 13.87
C ALA A 11 26.56 14.85 13.19
N LEU A 12 27.35 14.10 13.97
CA LEU A 12 28.25 13.06 13.52
C LEU A 12 28.19 11.86 14.48
N THR A 13 28.36 10.64 13.95
CA THR A 13 28.45 9.40 14.73
C THR A 13 29.52 9.52 15.81
N ALA A 14 29.13 9.29 17.06
CA ALA A 14 30.05 9.19 18.19
C ALA A 14 30.33 7.72 18.48
N ALA A 15 31.59 7.32 18.50
CA ALA A 15 32.01 5.94 18.71
C ALA A 15 32.27 5.61 20.18
N SER A 16 32.01 4.36 20.57
CA SER A 16 32.44 3.80 21.85
C SER A 16 33.92 4.13 22.12
N GLY A 17 34.23 4.60 23.33
CA GLY A 17 35.56 5.03 23.74
C GLY A 17 35.90 6.50 23.48
N GLN A 18 35.11 7.25 22.70
CA GLN A 18 35.27 8.70 22.55
C GLN A 18 34.71 9.45 23.77
N ASN A 19 35.22 10.65 24.06
CA ASN A 19 34.71 11.53 25.11
C ASN A 19 34.27 12.91 24.56
N VAL A 20 34.00 13.00 23.26
CA VAL A 20 33.58 14.22 22.56
C VAL A 20 32.41 13.88 21.66
N ILE A 21 31.33 14.65 21.76
CA ILE A 21 30.17 14.54 20.88
C ILE A 21 29.88 15.89 20.22
N ILE A 22 29.40 15.85 18.97
CA ILE A 22 29.13 17.05 18.16
C ILE A 22 27.62 17.13 17.92
N LEU A 23 27.00 18.23 18.32
CA LEU A 23 25.55 18.45 18.27
C LEU A 23 25.12 19.10 16.95
N SER A 24 23.89 18.82 16.50
CA SER A 24 23.33 19.39 15.26
C SER A 24 22.87 20.86 15.37
N GLN A 25 22.84 21.43 16.57
CA GLN A 25 22.52 22.84 16.82
C GLN A 25 23.22 23.34 18.09
N ALA A 26 23.43 24.65 18.18
CA ALA A 26 24.06 25.29 19.34
C ALA A 26 23.17 25.22 20.60
N VAL A 27 23.79 25.01 21.76
CA VAL A 27 23.08 24.84 23.05
C VAL A 27 23.60 25.78 24.14
N ASN A 28 22.71 26.23 25.04
CA ASN A 28 23.06 27.02 26.23
C ASN A 28 23.21 26.15 27.51
N TRP A 29 23.75 24.94 27.32
CA TRP A 29 24.12 24.03 28.40
C TRP A 29 25.43 24.50 29.07
N THR A 30 25.87 23.82 30.13
CA THR A 30 27.03 24.22 30.95
C THR A 30 27.75 23.01 31.54
N THR A 31 29.04 23.19 31.86
CA THR A 31 29.83 22.29 32.71
C THR A 31 29.07 21.80 33.93
N ASN A 32 29.17 20.50 34.23
CA ASN A 32 28.44 19.75 35.24
C ASN A 32 26.94 19.50 34.99
N ASP A 33 26.34 20.00 33.90
CA ASP A 33 25.00 19.52 33.51
C ASP A 33 25.02 18.02 33.17
N GLU A 34 23.91 17.33 33.43
CA GLU A 34 23.69 15.94 33.05
C GLU A 34 22.96 15.88 31.71
N ILE A 35 23.42 15.00 30.82
CA ILE A 35 22.80 14.68 29.53
C ILE A 35 22.54 13.18 29.41
N ILE A 36 21.62 12.81 28.51
CA ILE A 36 21.41 11.45 28.01
C ILE A 36 21.74 11.39 26.52
N ILE A 37 22.23 10.25 26.05
CA ILE A 37 22.47 9.95 24.63
C ILE A 37 21.69 8.68 24.29
N THR A 38 20.72 8.76 23.37
CA THR A 38 19.84 7.62 23.05
C THR A 38 20.57 6.47 22.36
N THR A 39 20.23 5.22 22.67
CA THR A 39 20.60 4.08 21.83
C THR A 39 20.20 4.31 20.36
N THR A 40 20.99 3.75 19.43
CA THR A 40 20.68 3.69 17.99
C THR A 40 20.64 2.26 17.45
N ASP A 41 20.68 1.26 18.34
CA ASP A 41 20.56 -0.16 18.01
C ASP A 41 19.28 -0.76 18.62
N THR A 42 19.19 -2.08 18.75
CA THR A 42 18.01 -2.79 19.28
C THR A 42 17.99 -2.98 20.79
N ASN A 43 19.02 -2.54 21.53
CA ASN A 43 19.08 -2.65 22.98
C ASN A 43 18.82 -1.30 23.66
N ILE A 44 17.74 -1.22 24.44
CA ILE A 44 17.35 -0.01 25.19
C ILE A 44 18.38 0.38 26.27
N ALA A 45 19.15 -0.58 26.77
CA ALA A 45 20.17 -0.37 27.80
C ALA A 45 21.45 0.30 27.27
N HIS A 46 21.58 0.49 25.94
CA HIS A 46 22.65 1.28 25.34
C HIS A 46 22.30 2.79 25.27
N THR A 47 21.20 3.24 25.89
CA THR A 47 21.00 4.67 26.21
C THR A 47 21.82 5.01 27.45
N GLU A 48 22.78 5.91 27.32
CA GLU A 48 23.72 6.25 28.39
C GLU A 48 23.55 7.68 28.93
N ARG A 49 23.94 7.88 30.20
CA ARG A 49 23.86 9.16 30.93
C ARG A 49 25.28 9.67 31.17
N HIS A 50 25.57 10.89 30.73
CA HIS A 50 26.87 11.54 30.90
C HIS A 50 26.77 12.87 31.64
N GLN A 51 27.86 13.27 32.26
CA GLN A 51 28.05 14.64 32.76
C GLN A 51 28.96 15.42 31.81
N ILE A 52 28.56 16.65 31.48
CA ILE A 52 29.37 17.59 30.70
C ILE A 52 30.60 18.00 31.52
N ASP A 53 31.78 17.88 30.93
CA ASP A 53 33.02 18.44 31.46
C ASP A 53 33.18 19.89 31.02
N TYR A 54 33.26 20.14 29.72
CA TYR A 54 33.18 21.48 29.14
C TYR A 54 32.49 21.47 27.77
N ILE A 55 32.23 22.66 27.24
CA ILE A 55 31.54 22.90 25.98
C ILE A 55 32.42 23.81 25.12
N GLU A 56 32.64 23.42 23.88
CA GLU A 56 33.36 24.22 22.88
C GLU A 56 32.39 24.67 21.77
N ASN A 57 32.50 25.95 21.38
CA ASN A 57 31.72 26.56 20.29
C ASN A 57 30.19 26.35 20.37
N GLN A 58 29.65 26.11 21.58
CA GLN A 58 28.25 25.76 21.88
C GLN A 58 27.73 24.47 21.23
N THR A 59 28.62 23.67 20.62
CA THR A 59 28.24 22.61 19.67
C THR A 59 29.06 21.33 19.86
N LEU A 60 30.30 21.43 20.34
CA LEU A 60 31.09 20.33 20.87
C LEU A 60 30.84 20.20 22.37
N ILE A 61 30.48 19.00 22.82
CA ILE A 61 30.33 18.65 24.23
C ILE A 61 31.40 17.62 24.59
N HIS A 62 32.19 17.92 25.62
CA HIS A 62 33.14 16.97 26.19
C HIS A 62 32.47 16.26 27.37
N THR A 63 32.46 14.93 27.35
CA THR A 63 31.92 14.11 28.44
C THR A 63 33.03 13.74 29.42
N LYS A 64 32.71 13.73 30.73
CA LYS A 64 33.70 13.39 31.78
C LYS A 64 34.18 11.94 31.73
N LEU A 65 33.39 11.06 31.12
CA LEU A 65 33.73 9.66 30.88
C LEU A 65 33.58 9.38 29.38
N PRO A 66 34.36 8.45 28.82
CA PRO A 66 34.16 8.01 27.44
C PRO A 66 32.81 7.30 27.28
N LEU A 67 32.23 7.39 26.09
CA LEU A 67 31.00 6.69 25.72
C LEU A 67 31.21 5.18 25.81
N ALA A 68 30.27 4.44 26.41
CA ALA A 68 30.33 2.99 26.47
C ALA A 68 29.87 2.33 25.16
N TYR A 69 29.07 3.05 24.36
CA TYR A 69 28.44 2.54 23.15
C TYR A 69 28.67 3.47 21.96
N THR A 70 28.37 2.98 20.75
CA THR A 70 28.46 3.76 19.51
C THR A 70 27.08 4.29 19.15
N HIS A 71 26.98 5.62 19.06
CA HIS A 71 25.75 6.37 18.80
C HIS A 71 25.79 6.91 17.37
N LEU A 72 24.99 6.30 16.50
CA LEU A 72 25.04 6.52 15.06
C LEU A 72 24.35 7.80 14.61
N VAL A 73 24.86 8.38 13.52
CA VAL A 73 24.16 9.30 12.63
C VAL A 73 24.08 8.65 11.25
N LEU A 74 22.87 8.31 10.83
CA LEU A 74 22.57 7.64 9.57
C LEU A 74 21.75 8.57 8.69
N GLN A 75 22.11 8.71 7.42
CA GLN A 75 21.31 9.39 6.40
C GLN A 75 20.93 8.37 5.31
N GLN A 76 19.63 8.08 5.19
CA GLN A 76 19.08 7.25 4.12
C GLN A 76 18.40 8.15 3.10
N THR A 77 19.06 8.36 1.96
CA THR A 77 18.42 8.94 0.77
C THR A 77 17.52 7.89 0.11
N PHE A 78 16.26 8.23 -0.11
CA PHE A 78 15.29 7.38 -0.82
C PHE A 78 15.26 7.69 -2.33
N ALA A 79 14.68 6.79 -3.12
CA ALA A 79 14.58 6.90 -4.58
C ALA A 79 13.57 7.97 -5.10
N ASN A 80 13.23 8.93 -4.24
CA ASN A 80 12.47 10.15 -4.54
C ASN A 80 13.23 11.44 -4.14
N GLY A 81 14.46 11.32 -3.62
CA GLY A 81 15.28 12.45 -3.17
C GLY A 81 15.08 12.86 -1.71
N GLN A 82 14.08 12.32 -1.00
CA GLN A 82 13.94 12.54 0.45
C GLN A 82 15.10 11.88 1.20
N VAL A 83 15.58 12.53 2.27
CA VAL A 83 16.62 12.00 3.15
C VAL A 83 16.06 11.84 4.55
N ALA A 84 15.90 10.60 5.02
CA ALA A 84 15.67 10.36 6.44
C ALA A 84 17.02 10.38 7.16
N ALA A 85 17.22 11.37 8.02
CA ALA A 85 18.29 11.36 9.01
C ALA A 85 17.76 10.69 10.28
N VAL A 86 18.33 9.53 10.65
CA VAL A 86 18.10 8.87 11.94
C VAL A 86 19.39 8.99 12.73
N SER A 87 19.31 9.60 13.90
CA SER A 87 20.49 10.07 14.63
C SER A 87 20.23 10.08 16.13
N ALA A 88 21.20 9.61 16.92
CA ALA A 88 21.07 9.64 18.37
C ALA A 88 20.71 11.04 18.88
N ALA A 89 19.67 11.12 19.71
CA ALA A 89 19.28 12.34 20.38
C ALA A 89 20.10 12.54 21.65
N VAL A 90 20.45 13.79 21.92
CA VAL A 90 21.14 14.23 23.13
C VAL A 90 20.17 15.11 23.93
N GLY A 91 19.74 14.62 25.09
CA GLY A 91 18.76 15.30 25.94
C GLY A 91 19.40 15.86 27.21
N LEU A 92 19.15 17.12 27.53
CA LEU A 92 19.55 17.71 28.81
C LEU A 92 18.62 17.21 29.92
N LEU A 93 19.18 16.63 30.99
CA LEU A 93 18.43 16.30 32.21
C LEU A 93 18.44 17.44 33.24
N THR A 94 19.56 18.15 33.43
CA THR A 94 19.63 19.20 34.46
C THR A 94 18.66 20.37 34.22
N ARG A 95 17.97 20.81 35.27
CA ARG A 95 17.11 22.00 35.29
C ARG A 95 17.32 22.80 36.58
N ASN A 96 16.88 24.05 36.59
CA ASN A 96 17.08 24.98 37.71
C ASN A 96 16.27 24.60 38.96
N ILE A 97 15.09 24.00 38.79
CA ILE A 97 14.26 23.47 39.87
C ILE A 97 14.35 21.94 39.81
N ARG A 98 14.58 21.29 40.96
CA ARG A 98 14.69 19.83 41.10
C ARG A 98 13.73 19.32 42.16
N ILE A 99 12.72 18.56 41.74
CA ILE A 99 11.76 17.88 42.62
C ILE A 99 12.10 16.40 42.62
N ARG A 100 12.43 15.84 43.79
CA ARG A 100 12.94 14.47 43.95
C ARG A 100 12.29 13.75 45.12
N SER A 101 12.06 12.44 44.99
CA SER A 101 11.74 11.60 46.15
C SER A 101 12.90 11.56 47.15
N GLN A 102 12.59 11.59 48.44
CA GLN A 102 13.59 11.52 49.53
C GLN A 102 13.99 10.07 49.86
N ARG A 103 13.26 9.06 49.37
CA ARG A 103 13.55 7.64 49.59
C ARG A 103 13.54 6.85 48.29
N ALA A 104 14.67 6.22 47.96
CA ALA A 104 14.74 5.10 47.01
C ALA A 104 14.26 3.80 47.69
N GLY A 105 13.02 3.81 48.19
CA GLY A 105 12.53 2.83 49.16
C GLY A 105 11.65 1.73 48.56
N SER A 106 12.27 0.67 48.04
CA SER A 106 11.79 -0.74 47.99
C SER A 106 10.33 -1.06 47.54
N SER A 107 9.59 -0.10 46.99
CA SER A 107 8.13 -0.20 46.82
C SER A 107 7.60 0.43 45.52
N LEU A 108 8.50 0.69 44.55
CA LEU A 108 8.18 1.18 43.20
C LEU A 108 7.23 2.39 43.21
N THR A 109 7.44 3.28 44.17
CA THR A 109 6.58 4.42 44.50
C THR A 109 7.43 5.67 44.67
N GLY A 110 7.05 6.73 43.96
CA GLY A 110 7.59 8.09 44.01
C GLY A 110 6.50 9.12 44.33
N PHE A 111 6.77 10.39 44.07
CA PHE A 111 5.79 11.46 44.27
C PHE A 111 4.81 11.61 43.09
N ARG A 112 3.66 12.23 43.34
CA ARG A 112 2.66 12.63 42.34
C ARG A 112 2.28 14.10 42.52
N ILE A 113 2.13 14.82 41.41
CA ILE A 113 1.48 16.13 41.35
C ILE A 113 0.10 15.94 40.69
N LEU A 114 -0.98 16.33 41.38
CA LEU A 114 -2.35 16.28 40.87
C LEU A 114 -2.84 17.69 40.54
N ILE A 115 -3.34 17.87 39.32
CA ILE A 115 -3.93 19.11 38.81
C ILE A 115 -5.33 18.74 38.31
N THR A 116 -6.38 19.14 39.04
CA THR A 116 -7.76 18.77 38.70
C THR A 116 -8.73 19.89 39.04
N ASP A 117 -9.83 19.95 38.30
CA ASP A 117 -11.04 20.62 38.78
C ASP A 117 -11.65 19.78 39.91
N TYR A 118 -12.14 20.43 40.96
CA TYR A 118 -12.68 19.78 42.16
C TYR A 118 -13.95 20.50 42.63
N ARG A 119 -15.06 19.77 42.65
CA ARG A 119 -16.35 20.23 43.18
C ARG A 119 -16.56 19.64 44.57
N THR A 120 -16.85 20.48 45.56
CA THR A 120 -17.12 20.02 46.93
C THR A 120 -18.21 20.86 47.58
N CYS A 121 -18.89 20.24 48.54
CA CYS A 121 -19.59 20.98 49.58
C CYS A 121 -18.57 21.83 50.35
N VAL A 122 -18.82 23.13 50.49
CA VAL A 122 -18.26 23.97 51.54
C VAL A 122 -19.41 24.28 52.48
N PHE A 123 -19.32 23.83 53.74
CA PHE A 123 -20.37 24.03 54.71
C PHE A 123 -20.30 25.44 55.27
N ASP A 124 -21.38 26.20 55.17
CA ASP A 124 -21.49 27.53 55.79
C ASP A 124 -22.19 27.42 57.14
N ASN A 125 -21.43 27.72 58.20
CA ASN A 125 -21.90 27.70 59.59
C ASN A 125 -22.98 28.76 59.88
N PHE A 126 -23.15 29.80 59.06
CA PHE A 126 -24.17 30.84 59.28
C PHE A 126 -25.53 30.47 58.67
N SER A 127 -25.57 30.00 57.42
CA SER A 127 -26.80 29.49 56.80
C SER A 127 -27.15 28.05 57.21
N ASN A 128 -26.21 27.33 57.82
CA ASN A 128 -26.28 25.90 58.16
C ASN A 128 -26.54 25.02 56.91
N GLN A 129 -25.99 25.44 55.77
CA GLN A 129 -26.21 24.84 54.45
C GLN A 129 -24.90 24.49 53.73
N CYS A 130 -25.03 23.60 52.75
CA CYS A 130 -23.95 23.13 51.90
C CYS A 130 -23.84 24.02 50.64
N ASN A 131 -22.85 24.92 50.61
CA ASN A 131 -22.56 25.72 49.44
C ASN A 131 -21.69 24.91 48.45
N ASP A 132 -22.32 24.48 47.36
CA ASP A 132 -21.65 23.74 46.28
C ASP A 132 -20.59 24.60 45.58
N THR A 133 -19.32 24.31 45.87
CA THR A 133 -18.18 25.15 45.48
C THR A 133 -17.30 24.42 44.48
N TYR A 134 -17.02 25.09 43.37
CA TYR A 134 -16.27 24.53 42.24
C TYR A 134 -14.89 25.18 42.11
N TYR A 135 -13.85 24.45 42.52
CA TYR A 135 -12.46 24.87 42.41
C TYR A 135 -11.89 24.46 41.05
N LYS A 136 -11.48 25.45 40.25
CA LYS A 136 -10.78 25.21 38.96
C LYS A 136 -9.28 25.00 39.16
N GLY A 137 -8.76 23.90 38.65
CA GLY A 137 -7.34 23.56 38.65
C GLY A 137 -6.58 24.19 37.48
N TYR A 138 -5.32 24.55 37.68
CA TYR A 138 -4.38 24.92 36.61
C TYR A 138 -2.94 24.86 37.10
N ALA A 139 -1.98 24.61 36.21
CA ALA A 139 -0.56 24.66 36.55
C ALA A 139 0.32 25.07 35.36
N ARG A 140 1.29 25.94 35.61
CA ARG A 140 2.27 26.42 34.63
C ARG A 140 3.63 25.90 35.04
N ILE A 141 3.98 24.72 34.54
CA ILE A 141 5.19 24.01 34.95
C ILE A 141 6.21 24.17 33.82
N SER A 142 7.36 24.76 34.12
CA SER A 142 8.47 24.77 33.16
C SER A 142 9.85 24.71 33.79
N ASN A 143 10.85 24.33 32.97
CA ASN A 143 12.28 24.31 33.32
C ASN A 143 12.54 23.65 34.70
N THR A 144 11.89 22.51 34.94
CA THR A 144 11.88 21.76 36.21
C THR A 144 12.22 20.28 35.93
N GLN A 145 13.09 19.70 36.77
CA GLN A 145 13.52 18.30 36.71
C GLN A 145 12.81 17.48 37.79
N PHE A 146 12.21 16.37 37.40
CA PHE A 146 11.43 15.46 38.24
C PHE A 146 12.15 14.11 38.36
N ILE A 147 12.47 13.66 39.58
CA ILE A 147 13.30 12.45 39.82
C ILE A 147 12.63 11.52 40.85
N GLY A 148 12.26 10.30 40.46
CA GLY A 148 11.57 9.36 41.37
C GLY A 148 10.10 9.71 41.56
N PHE A 149 9.33 9.62 40.47
CA PHE A 149 7.92 10.03 40.39
C PHE A 149 6.98 8.88 40.00
N GLY A 150 5.68 9.09 40.20
CA GLY A 150 4.62 8.13 39.90
C GLY A 150 4.67 6.89 40.80
N LYS A 151 3.76 5.95 40.59
CA LYS A 151 3.73 4.67 41.31
C LYS A 151 3.39 3.52 40.37
N LEU A 152 4.15 2.44 40.42
CA LEU A 152 3.85 1.25 39.61
C LEU A 152 2.56 0.61 40.11
N ASP A 153 1.57 0.58 39.23
CA ASP A 153 0.28 -0.07 39.44
C ASP A 153 -0.33 -0.43 38.08
N ASP A 154 -1.06 -1.54 38.04
CA ASP A 154 -1.67 -2.12 36.84
C ASP A 154 -3.21 -2.04 36.87
N THR A 155 -3.80 -1.31 37.83
CA THR A 155 -5.25 -1.07 37.84
C THR A 155 -5.70 -0.20 36.66
N TYR A 156 -6.98 -0.28 36.31
CA TYR A 156 -7.64 0.50 35.25
C TYR A 156 -7.49 2.03 35.41
N TYR A 157 -7.18 2.52 36.62
CA TYR A 157 -6.98 3.94 36.94
C TYR A 157 -5.50 4.35 37.05
N SER A 158 -4.57 3.51 36.59
CA SER A 158 -3.11 3.70 36.67
C SER A 158 -2.58 5.01 36.05
N ASP A 159 -3.29 5.64 35.11
CA ASP A 159 -2.93 6.98 34.59
C ASP A 159 -3.15 8.11 35.63
N LEU A 160 -3.87 7.83 36.72
CA LEU A 160 -3.93 8.66 37.93
C LEU A 160 -2.78 8.37 38.91
N GLN A 161 -1.81 7.52 38.55
CA GLN A 161 -0.56 7.29 39.31
C GLN A 161 0.69 7.73 38.52
N SER A 162 0.49 8.56 37.48
CA SER A 162 1.55 9.29 36.79
C SER A 162 2.29 10.27 37.70
N GLY A 163 3.49 10.69 37.30
CA GLY A 163 4.29 11.69 38.01
C GLY A 163 3.61 13.06 38.08
N ILE A 164 3.12 13.55 36.94
CA ILE A 164 2.18 14.66 36.86
C ILE A 164 0.87 14.14 36.28
N SER A 165 -0.24 14.44 36.96
CA SER A 165 -1.56 13.87 36.70
C SER A 165 -2.56 15.01 36.54
N MET A 166 -2.95 15.30 35.31
CA MET A 166 -3.95 16.29 34.95
C MET A 166 -5.29 15.61 34.71
N SER A 167 -6.38 16.06 35.36
CA SER A 167 -7.69 15.46 35.15
C SER A 167 -8.85 16.45 35.16
N HIS A 168 -9.81 16.27 34.25
CA HIS A 168 -11.08 17.01 34.17
C HIS A 168 -10.95 18.54 34.07
N LEU A 169 -9.82 19.05 33.57
CA LEU A 169 -9.51 20.49 33.49
C LEU A 169 -10.34 21.26 32.44
N GLY A 170 -11.24 20.58 31.73
CA GLY A 170 -12.11 21.17 30.72
C GLY A 170 -11.33 21.78 29.55
N ASP A 171 -11.89 22.84 28.98
CA ASP A 171 -11.32 23.63 27.89
C ASP A 171 -10.13 24.48 28.35
N TYR A 172 -9.16 24.67 27.46
CA TYR A 172 -8.05 25.61 27.67
C TYR A 172 -8.57 27.05 27.88
N ILE A 173 -8.34 27.60 29.08
CA ILE A 173 -8.72 28.97 29.44
C ILE A 173 -7.50 29.90 29.33
N SER A 174 -7.55 30.87 28.42
CA SER A 174 -6.44 31.81 28.15
C SER A 174 -6.03 32.71 29.31
N SER A 175 -6.92 32.96 30.29
CA SER A 175 -6.58 33.67 31.54
C SER A 175 -5.92 32.78 32.60
N ARG A 176 -6.11 31.46 32.51
CA ARG A 176 -5.55 30.45 33.44
C ARG A 176 -4.90 29.28 32.67
N PRO A 177 -3.97 29.54 31.72
CA PRO A 177 -3.34 28.48 30.94
C PRO A 177 -2.63 27.46 31.81
N THR A 178 -2.79 26.20 31.43
CA THR A 178 -2.07 25.04 31.96
C THR A 178 -1.12 24.51 30.90
N PHE A 179 0.12 24.18 31.26
CA PHE A 179 1.12 23.60 30.37
C PHE A 179 2.25 22.90 31.14
N ILE A 180 2.98 22.01 30.45
CA ILE A 180 4.26 21.46 30.90
C ILE A 180 5.29 21.70 29.79
N ASP A 181 6.22 22.63 30.03
CA ASP A 181 7.18 23.08 29.02
C ASP A 181 8.65 22.94 29.47
N ALA A 182 9.50 22.45 28.59
CA ALA A 182 10.95 22.41 28.80
C ALA A 182 11.41 21.70 30.09
N CYS A 183 10.62 20.77 30.62
CA CYS A 183 10.95 19.99 31.82
C CYS A 183 11.86 18.80 31.50
N SER A 184 12.27 18.09 32.56
CA SER A 184 12.92 16.79 32.45
C SER A 184 12.36 15.81 33.49
N PHE A 185 12.33 14.53 33.14
CA PHE A 185 11.79 13.45 33.95
C PHE A 185 12.77 12.28 33.94
N ASP A 186 13.12 11.78 35.11
CA ASP A 186 14.11 10.72 35.35
C ASP A 186 13.58 9.72 36.41
N SER A 187 13.79 8.42 36.17
CA SER A 187 13.55 7.36 37.16
C SER A 187 12.09 7.29 37.64
N GLY A 188 11.15 7.16 36.69
CA GLY A 188 9.71 7.13 36.93
C GLY A 188 9.12 5.73 37.05
N PHE A 189 8.23 5.50 38.01
CA PHE A 189 7.56 4.20 38.20
C PHE A 189 6.22 4.06 37.47
N ASN A 190 5.81 5.09 36.72
CA ASN A 190 4.58 5.16 35.92
C ASN A 190 4.76 6.29 34.88
N ALA A 191 3.74 6.57 34.06
CA ALA A 191 3.73 7.67 33.10
C ALA A 191 4.29 8.97 33.69
N ALA A 192 5.22 9.64 33.00
CA ALA A 192 5.74 10.92 33.45
C ALA A 192 4.64 12.00 33.46
N ILE A 193 3.85 12.03 32.39
CA ILE A 193 2.72 12.95 32.21
C ILE A 193 1.48 12.11 31.88
N GLY A 194 0.44 12.20 32.69
CA GLY A 194 -0.87 11.55 32.49
C GLY A 194 -1.99 12.59 32.42
N MET A 195 -2.80 12.56 31.36
CA MET A 195 -3.83 13.56 31.07
C MET A 195 -5.19 12.89 30.83
N ARG A 196 -6.13 13.08 31.76
CA ARG A 196 -7.48 12.50 31.75
C ARG A 196 -8.55 13.54 31.42
N SER A 197 -9.20 13.42 30.27
CA SER A 197 -10.32 14.29 29.87
C SER A 197 -9.96 15.78 29.91
N THR A 198 -8.83 16.14 29.31
CA THR A 198 -8.36 17.53 29.15
C THR A 198 -8.62 18.02 27.72
N ASN A 199 -8.75 19.34 27.52
CA ASN A 199 -8.88 19.93 26.20
C ASN A 199 -7.86 21.07 25.95
N GLY A 200 -7.09 20.99 24.86
CA GLY A 200 -6.22 22.08 24.37
C GLY A 200 -4.84 22.25 25.05
N ILE A 201 -4.49 21.42 26.02
CA ILE A 201 -3.27 21.58 26.84
C ILE A 201 -2.00 21.24 26.03
N PRO A 202 -0.98 22.12 26.02
CA PRO A 202 0.32 21.85 25.42
C PRO A 202 1.32 21.20 26.41
N ILE A 203 2.01 20.19 25.91
CA ILE A 203 3.11 19.46 26.54
C ILE A 203 4.32 19.57 25.59
N THR A 204 5.27 20.45 25.91
CA THR A 204 6.26 20.94 24.94
C THR A 204 7.70 20.82 25.41
N ASN A 205 8.63 20.56 24.50
CA ASN A 205 10.08 20.64 24.76
C ASN A 205 10.62 19.75 25.90
N ASN A 206 9.88 18.73 26.35
CA ASN A 206 10.26 17.94 27.52
C ASN A 206 11.26 16.82 27.19
N VAL A 207 12.08 16.43 28.16
CA VAL A 207 13.00 15.28 28.07
C VAL A 207 12.60 14.23 29.10
N ILE A 208 12.09 13.08 28.65
CA ILE A 208 11.66 11.99 29.52
C ILE A 208 12.60 10.79 29.35
N TYR A 209 13.17 10.34 30.47
CA TYR A 209 14.16 9.27 30.55
C TYR A 209 13.79 8.26 31.64
N ASN A 210 14.12 6.99 31.41
CA ASN A 210 14.13 5.93 32.44
C ASN A 210 12.80 5.86 33.21
N THR A 211 11.74 5.46 32.51
CA THR A 211 10.39 5.45 33.09
C THR A 211 9.58 4.22 32.70
N TYR A 212 8.76 3.72 33.63
CA TYR A 212 7.84 2.61 33.37
C TYR A 212 6.54 3.10 32.72
N ARG A 213 5.85 2.20 32.00
CA ARG A 213 4.60 2.44 31.26
C ARG A 213 4.78 3.36 30.05
N SER A 214 4.91 4.66 30.27
CA SER A 214 4.83 5.68 29.23
C SER A 214 5.69 6.90 29.55
N GLY A 215 6.05 7.68 28.53
CA GLY A 215 6.43 9.07 28.77
C GLY A 215 5.18 9.94 28.96
N ILE A 216 4.31 9.95 27.94
CA ILE A 216 3.13 10.81 27.89
C ILE A 216 1.89 9.96 27.56
N ALA A 217 0.89 9.97 28.45
CA ALA A 217 -0.41 9.35 28.25
C ALA A 217 -1.50 10.42 28.20
N VAL A 218 -2.24 10.52 27.10
CA VAL A 218 -3.21 11.59 26.84
C VAL A 218 -4.56 11.06 26.37
N THR A 219 -5.63 11.71 26.85
CA THR A 219 -7.04 11.42 26.54
C THR A 219 -7.81 12.74 26.46
N GLY A 220 -8.95 12.79 25.74
CA GLY A 220 -9.69 14.03 25.52
C GLY A 220 -9.31 14.75 24.22
N MET A 221 -9.49 16.07 24.13
CA MET A 221 -9.57 16.78 22.84
C MET A 221 -8.45 17.79 22.61
N ASN A 222 -8.04 18.04 21.36
CA ASN A 222 -7.14 19.15 20.96
C ASN A 222 -5.80 19.29 21.75
N ASN A 223 -5.41 18.27 22.51
CA ASN A 223 -4.19 18.31 23.32
C ASN A 223 -2.97 18.25 22.39
N ARG A 224 -1.92 18.96 22.75
CA ARG A 224 -0.71 19.17 21.94
C ARG A 224 0.49 18.55 22.62
N VAL A 225 1.15 17.62 21.95
CA VAL A 225 2.40 16.99 22.40
C VAL A 225 3.45 17.29 21.35
N GLU A 226 4.30 18.28 21.59
CA GLU A 226 5.12 18.89 20.54
C GLU A 226 6.60 19.01 20.98
N ASN A 227 7.53 18.60 20.12
CA ASN A 227 8.98 18.68 20.34
C ASN A 227 9.50 18.00 21.63
N ASN A 228 8.92 16.87 22.05
CA ASN A 228 9.40 16.13 23.22
C ASN A 228 10.36 15.00 22.83
N LEU A 229 11.41 14.80 23.64
CA LEU A 229 12.29 13.62 23.58
C LEU A 229 11.88 12.62 24.66
N ILE A 230 11.67 11.36 24.29
CA ILE A 230 11.32 10.28 25.21
C ILE A 230 12.20 9.07 24.93
N THR A 231 12.88 8.55 25.96
CA THR A 231 13.75 7.38 25.81
C THR A 231 13.86 6.52 27.07
N THR A 232 14.23 5.25 26.89
CA THR A 232 14.34 4.24 27.94
C THR A 232 13.01 4.08 28.68
N VAL A 233 11.98 3.69 27.91
CA VAL A 233 10.64 3.39 28.44
C VAL A 233 10.45 1.89 28.60
N TYR A 234 10.31 1.46 29.85
CA TYR A 234 10.07 0.07 30.24
C TYR A 234 8.57 -0.24 30.27
N TRP A 235 8.19 -1.44 29.87
CA TRP A 235 6.84 -1.95 30.08
C TRP A 235 6.58 -2.23 31.55
N VAL A 236 5.34 -2.02 32.01
CA VAL A 236 4.90 -2.27 33.39
C VAL A 236 5.27 -3.67 33.88
N GLY A 237 5.11 -4.70 33.03
CA GLY A 237 5.45 -6.08 33.38
C GLY A 237 6.94 -6.34 33.64
N THR A 238 7.84 -5.51 33.10
CA THR A 238 9.29 -5.57 33.38
C THR A 238 9.60 -5.15 34.82
N GLY A 239 8.72 -4.35 35.44
CA GLY A 239 8.81 -3.94 36.86
C GLY A 239 7.98 -4.80 37.82
N GLN A 240 7.30 -5.84 37.34
CA GLN A 240 6.45 -6.73 38.13
C GLN A 240 7.15 -8.04 38.48
N ASP A 241 6.59 -8.78 39.44
CA ASP A 241 6.94 -10.18 39.68
C ASP A 241 6.71 -11.01 38.40
N ALA A 242 7.64 -11.91 38.07
CA ALA A 242 7.60 -12.73 36.87
C ALA A 242 6.38 -13.68 36.78
N SER A 243 5.68 -13.91 37.88
CA SER A 243 4.40 -14.63 37.93
C SER A 243 3.19 -13.75 37.56
N ILE A 244 3.29 -12.42 37.72
CA ILE A 244 2.23 -11.45 37.43
C ILE A 244 2.40 -10.86 36.03
N SER A 245 3.64 -10.56 35.61
CA SER A 245 3.93 -9.91 34.33
C SER A 245 3.42 -10.68 33.11
N GLN A 246 3.38 -12.01 33.19
CA GLN A 246 2.79 -12.89 32.16
C GLN A 246 1.31 -12.59 31.90
N PHE A 247 0.60 -11.97 32.85
CA PHE A 247 -0.81 -11.62 32.77
C PHE A 247 -1.08 -10.12 32.51
N SER A 248 -0.05 -9.27 32.36
CA SER A 248 -0.25 -7.82 32.16
C SER A 248 -0.58 -7.49 30.70
N SER A 249 -1.85 -7.16 30.46
CA SER A 249 -2.44 -6.85 29.14
C SER A 249 -2.08 -5.48 28.56
N ASN A 250 -1.22 -4.71 29.25
CA ASN A 250 -0.99 -3.32 28.88
C ASN A 250 -0.16 -3.19 27.59
N ASN A 251 -0.87 -2.79 26.54
CA ASN A 251 -0.30 -2.28 25.29
C ASN A 251 0.13 -0.82 25.50
N ASP A 252 1.15 -0.65 26.34
CA ASP A 252 1.72 0.66 26.67
C ASP A 252 2.63 1.19 25.54
N ALA A 253 2.74 2.52 25.49
CA ALA A 253 3.56 3.23 24.51
C ALA A 253 4.28 4.42 25.17
N ALA A 254 5.42 4.83 24.62
CA ALA A 254 6.10 6.05 25.06
C ALA A 254 5.22 7.31 24.90
N ILE A 255 4.49 7.42 23.78
CA ILE A 255 3.38 8.35 23.60
C ILE A 255 2.11 7.54 23.35
N MET A 256 1.16 7.61 24.29
CA MET A 256 -0.15 6.97 24.19
C MET A 256 -1.26 8.01 24.11
N ALA A 257 -1.94 8.10 22.96
CA ALA A 257 -3.19 8.81 22.81
C ALA A 257 -4.36 7.79 22.84
N ARG A 258 -5.05 7.70 23.98
CA ARG A 258 -6.17 6.77 24.22
C ARG A 258 -7.46 7.57 24.33
N ASP A 259 -8.51 7.21 23.59
CA ASP A 259 -9.77 7.96 23.55
C ASP A 259 -9.57 9.48 23.35
N ALA A 260 -8.57 9.81 22.52
CA ALA A 260 -8.21 11.17 22.18
C ALA A 260 -8.74 11.52 20.79
N THR A 261 -9.17 12.77 20.61
CA THR A 261 -9.66 13.27 19.31
C THR A 261 -9.08 14.64 19.02
N SER A 262 -8.64 14.84 17.78
CA SER A 262 -7.91 16.05 17.37
C SER A 262 -6.60 16.25 18.14
N VAL A 263 -5.93 15.17 18.51
CA VAL A 263 -4.63 15.25 19.20
C VAL A 263 -3.54 15.59 18.19
N ARG A 264 -2.71 16.59 18.51
CA ARG A 264 -1.56 16.99 17.70
C ARG A 264 -0.28 16.39 18.28
N LEU A 265 0.44 15.63 17.45
CA LEU A 265 1.77 15.11 17.78
C LEU A 265 2.74 15.66 16.74
N LEU A 266 3.63 16.58 17.12
CA LEU A 266 4.52 17.26 16.18
C LEU A 266 5.98 17.22 16.65
N ASN A 267 6.91 16.85 15.77
CA ASN A 267 8.36 16.91 16.02
C ASN A 267 8.86 16.12 17.27
N ASN A 268 8.12 15.11 17.76
CA ASN A 268 8.57 14.32 18.92
C ASN A 268 9.58 13.23 18.48
N LEU A 269 10.56 12.93 19.32
CA LEU A 269 11.51 11.83 19.10
C LEU A 269 11.36 10.77 20.19
N VAL A 270 11.12 9.53 19.78
CA VAL A 270 11.06 8.37 20.67
C VAL A 270 12.17 7.38 20.32
N ALA A 271 13.00 7.06 21.30
CA ALA A 271 14.08 6.09 21.19
C ALA A 271 14.02 5.05 22.31
N GLY A 272 14.55 3.84 22.11
CA GLY A 272 14.82 2.90 23.22
C GLY A 272 13.60 2.51 24.06
N VAL A 273 12.62 1.81 23.46
CA VAL A 273 11.35 1.43 24.12
C VAL A 273 11.06 -0.06 23.95
N GLU A 274 10.70 -0.74 25.04
CA GLU A 274 10.46 -2.20 25.03
C GLU A 274 9.26 -2.64 24.18
N ARG A 275 8.28 -1.75 23.97
CA ARG A 275 7.05 -2.02 23.21
C ARG A 275 6.81 -1.00 22.10
N LEU A 276 5.83 -0.12 22.29
CA LEU A 276 5.35 0.79 21.25
C LEU A 276 5.99 2.18 21.44
N ALA A 277 6.48 2.82 20.38
CA ALA A 277 6.80 4.25 20.47
C ALA A 277 5.52 5.09 20.53
N TYR A 278 4.62 4.88 19.57
CA TYR A 278 3.35 5.59 19.45
C TYR A 278 2.17 4.61 19.46
N ARG A 279 1.21 4.82 20.37
CA ARG A 279 -0.13 4.20 20.32
C ARG A 279 -1.16 5.31 20.18
N ILE A 280 -1.75 5.43 19.00
CA ILE A 280 -2.50 6.63 18.58
C ILE A 280 -3.76 6.25 17.81
N PRO A 281 -4.78 7.12 17.78
CA PRO A 281 -5.89 6.95 16.84
C PRO A 281 -5.41 7.11 15.40
N GLY A 282 -6.14 6.54 14.44
CA GLY A 282 -5.90 6.83 13.02
C GLY A 282 -6.20 8.29 12.68
N GLU A 283 -5.53 8.82 11.66
CA GLU A 283 -5.99 10.03 10.98
C GLU A 283 -7.24 9.72 10.16
N SER A 284 -8.16 10.68 10.08
CA SER A 284 -9.45 10.48 9.41
C SER A 284 -9.30 10.56 7.90
N CYS A 285 -9.07 9.44 7.22
CA CYS A 285 -9.16 9.33 5.76
C CYS A 285 -10.56 9.79 5.31
N GLY A 286 -10.67 11.00 4.75
CA GLY A 286 -11.93 11.74 4.56
C GLY A 286 -12.89 11.22 3.49
N GLY A 287 -13.29 9.94 3.57
CA GLY A 287 -14.41 9.39 2.81
C GLY A 287 -15.76 9.87 3.36
N SER A 288 -16.76 9.96 2.48
CA SER A 288 -18.10 10.45 2.82
C SER A 288 -19.01 9.44 3.54
N ASP A 289 -18.51 8.23 3.81
CA ASP A 289 -19.31 7.10 4.32
C ASP A 289 -19.01 6.79 5.80
N VAL A 290 -20.10 6.52 6.54
CA VAL A 290 -20.13 6.05 7.95
C VAL A 290 -19.68 7.05 9.02
N TYR A 291 -20.59 7.98 9.36
CA TYR A 291 -20.97 8.33 10.74
C TYR A 291 -19.88 8.72 11.77
N THR A 292 -18.68 9.13 11.34
CA THR A 292 -17.73 9.78 12.23
C THR A 292 -18.28 11.14 12.70
N PRO A 293 -18.12 11.51 13.98
CA PRO A 293 -18.45 12.86 14.42
C PRO A 293 -17.61 13.89 13.66
N LEU A 294 -18.28 14.88 13.07
CA LEU A 294 -17.63 16.05 12.49
C LEU A 294 -16.66 16.69 13.51
N ASN A 295 -15.51 17.17 13.02
CA ASN A 295 -14.45 17.86 13.78
C ASN A 295 -13.42 17.00 14.55
N VAL A 296 -13.12 15.77 14.10
CA VAL A 296 -11.91 15.03 14.56
C VAL A 296 -10.75 15.24 13.58
N LEU A 297 -9.80 16.10 13.93
CA LEU A 297 -8.62 16.47 13.14
C LEU A 297 -7.33 16.13 13.90
N ASN A 298 -6.96 14.85 13.90
CA ASN A 298 -5.65 14.42 14.39
C ASN A 298 -4.57 14.94 13.42
N GLU A 299 -3.44 15.41 13.94
CA GLU A 299 -2.34 15.96 13.14
C GLU A 299 -1.02 15.31 13.57
N TYR A 300 -0.43 14.47 12.72
CA TYR A 300 0.85 13.78 13.00
C TYR A 300 1.92 14.16 11.99
N SER A 301 2.93 14.93 12.40
CA SER A 301 4.04 15.35 11.53
C SER A 301 5.40 15.32 12.21
N ASN A 302 6.44 14.98 11.46
CA ASN A 302 7.85 14.94 11.89
C ASN A 302 8.15 14.15 13.17
N ASN A 303 7.30 13.19 13.54
CA ASN A 303 7.54 12.32 14.69
C ASN A 303 8.51 11.19 14.31
N GLU A 304 9.56 11.00 15.10
CA GLU A 304 10.59 9.98 14.89
C GLU A 304 10.45 8.83 15.91
N ALA A 305 10.66 7.59 15.44
CA ALA A 305 10.70 6.38 16.25
C ALA A 305 11.84 5.46 15.79
N HIS A 306 12.82 5.21 16.65
CA HIS A 306 13.88 4.22 16.40
C HIS A 306 14.20 3.41 17.67
N SER A 307 14.89 2.28 17.54
CA SER A 307 15.28 1.46 18.70
C SER A 307 14.09 1.01 19.57
N VAL A 308 12.97 0.68 18.93
CA VAL A 308 11.71 0.23 19.56
C VAL A 308 11.19 -1.05 18.93
N MET A 309 10.40 -1.84 19.67
CA MET A 309 9.79 -3.07 19.12
C MET A 309 8.73 -2.77 18.05
N SER A 310 8.00 -1.66 18.16
CA SER A 310 7.08 -1.17 17.12
C SER A 310 6.99 0.35 17.13
N GLY A 311 7.14 0.97 15.96
CA GLY A 311 7.10 2.43 15.80
C GLY A 311 5.72 3.01 16.07
N VAL A 312 4.75 2.73 15.21
CA VAL A 312 3.39 3.27 15.31
C VAL A 312 2.36 2.15 15.32
N SER A 313 1.48 2.19 16.32
CA SER A 313 0.33 1.30 16.46
C SER A 313 -0.95 2.13 16.39
N LEU A 314 -1.72 1.95 15.31
CA LEU A 314 -3.00 2.64 15.09
C LEU A 314 -4.14 1.85 15.77
N TRP A 315 -4.90 2.52 16.64
CA TRP A 315 -6.04 1.95 17.35
C TRP A 315 -7.31 2.74 16.99
N PRO A 316 -8.48 2.10 16.82
CA PRO A 316 -9.73 2.84 16.69
C PRO A 316 -10.06 3.59 18.00
N THR A 317 -10.81 4.69 17.92
CA THR A 317 -11.42 5.31 19.10
C THR A 317 -12.68 4.54 19.49
N ASP A 318 -12.84 4.19 20.78
CA ASP A 318 -13.86 3.22 21.25
C ASP A 318 -15.31 3.76 21.26
N LYS A 319 -15.61 4.74 20.39
CA LYS A 319 -16.95 5.28 20.12
C LYS A 319 -17.28 5.46 18.63
N GLY A 320 -16.38 5.07 17.71
CA GLY A 320 -16.58 5.23 16.27
C GLY A 320 -17.39 4.13 15.56
N PHE A 321 -17.46 2.92 16.12
CA PHE A 321 -18.10 1.79 15.44
C PHE A 321 -19.61 1.70 15.69
N ILE A 322 -20.39 2.27 14.77
CA ILE A 322 -21.73 1.74 14.49
C ILE A 322 -21.54 0.34 13.89
N TYR A 323 -22.05 -0.68 14.59
CA TYR A 323 -22.06 -2.07 14.12
C TYR A 323 -22.95 -2.20 12.88
N ASP A 324 -22.37 -2.17 11.67
CA ASP A 324 -23.08 -2.64 10.48
C ASP A 324 -23.32 -4.15 10.59
N ARG A 325 -24.57 -4.51 10.86
CA ARG A 325 -25.01 -5.91 10.93
C ARG A 325 -25.12 -6.59 9.55
N ARG A 326 -24.78 -5.91 8.44
CA ARG A 326 -25.01 -6.40 7.08
C ARG A 326 -23.78 -6.99 6.38
N SER A 327 -22.54 -6.73 6.84
CA SER A 327 -21.37 -7.52 6.43
C SER A 327 -20.51 -7.97 7.61
N GLN A 328 -20.76 -9.19 8.08
CA GLN A 328 -20.17 -9.73 9.32
C GLN A 328 -18.65 -10.04 9.24
N GLN A 329 -18.02 -9.82 8.07
CA GLN A 329 -16.67 -10.29 7.78
C GLN A 329 -15.57 -9.22 7.82
N HIS A 330 -15.85 -7.91 7.78
CA HIS A 330 -14.81 -6.86 7.89
C HIS A 330 -13.61 -7.01 6.92
N GLY A 331 -13.80 -7.68 5.78
CA GLY A 331 -12.72 -8.06 4.88
C GLY A 331 -11.81 -9.21 5.37
N ILE A 332 -12.09 -9.82 6.52
CA ILE A 332 -11.52 -11.07 7.03
C ILE A 332 -12.24 -12.25 6.37
N GLY A 333 -11.48 -13.17 5.77
CA GLY A 333 -12.06 -14.40 5.22
C GLY A 333 -11.12 -15.13 4.27
N ASP A 334 -11.40 -16.43 4.07
CA ASP A 334 -10.55 -17.34 3.31
C ASP A 334 -10.38 -16.94 1.83
N PHE A 335 -11.19 -16.01 1.32
CA PHE A 335 -11.04 -15.42 -0.02
C PHE A 335 -9.74 -14.59 -0.19
N ARG A 336 -9.09 -14.18 0.91
CA ARG A 336 -7.77 -13.54 0.88
C ARG A 336 -6.59 -14.52 0.87
N ILE A 337 -6.83 -15.81 1.11
CA ILE A 337 -5.77 -16.82 1.03
C ILE A 337 -5.34 -16.90 -0.45
N PRO A 338 -4.03 -16.87 -0.78
CA PRO A 338 -3.54 -16.98 -2.14
C PRO A 338 -4.15 -18.16 -2.88
N ARG A 339 -4.61 -17.94 -4.12
CA ARG A 339 -5.35 -18.96 -4.89
C ARG A 339 -4.59 -20.28 -5.01
N LEU A 340 -3.27 -20.21 -5.13
CA LEU A 340 -2.35 -21.35 -5.27
C LEU A 340 -2.28 -22.21 -3.98
N ALA A 341 -2.57 -21.64 -2.81
CA ALA A 341 -2.74 -22.39 -1.55
C ALA A 341 -4.13 -23.04 -1.40
N LEU A 342 -5.10 -22.65 -2.24
CA LEU A 342 -6.47 -23.16 -2.23
C LEU A 342 -6.73 -24.22 -3.31
N THR A 343 -5.73 -24.60 -4.11
CA THR A 343 -5.85 -25.55 -5.24
C THR A 343 -4.79 -26.64 -5.16
N ASN A 344 -5.16 -27.88 -5.46
CA ASN A 344 -4.20 -28.96 -5.67
C ASN A 344 -3.73 -29.02 -7.15
N LEU A 345 -2.80 -29.91 -7.44
CA LEU A 345 -2.19 -30.08 -8.77
C LEU A 345 -3.16 -30.54 -9.87
N THR A 346 -4.32 -31.10 -9.50
CA THR A 346 -5.41 -31.44 -10.41
C THR A 346 -6.41 -30.28 -10.62
N GLY A 347 -6.12 -29.09 -10.08
CA GLY A 347 -7.01 -27.93 -10.13
C GLY A 347 -8.22 -28.00 -9.19
N HIS A 348 -8.39 -29.09 -8.44
CA HIS A 348 -9.44 -29.22 -7.45
C HIS A 348 -9.17 -28.32 -6.24
N ARG A 349 -10.22 -27.66 -5.75
CA ARG A 349 -10.15 -26.74 -4.61
C ARG A 349 -9.93 -27.53 -3.31
N ILE A 350 -8.87 -27.18 -2.58
CA ILE A 350 -8.58 -27.70 -1.25
C ILE A 350 -9.60 -27.10 -0.26
N ASN A 351 -10.26 -27.96 0.53
CA ASN A 351 -11.12 -27.48 1.62
C ASN A 351 -10.24 -27.04 2.79
N ILE A 352 -9.93 -25.75 2.82
CA ILE A 352 -8.97 -25.17 3.74
C ILE A 352 -9.38 -25.35 5.21
N ASN A 353 -10.68 -25.44 5.51
CA ASN A 353 -11.20 -25.69 6.87
C ASN A 353 -10.93 -27.11 7.40
N LEU A 354 -10.64 -28.07 6.51
CA LEU A 354 -10.24 -29.43 6.90
C LEU A 354 -8.72 -29.56 7.00
N THR A 355 -7.97 -28.96 6.07
CA THR A 355 -6.50 -29.07 6.04
C THR A 355 -5.79 -28.10 7.00
N TYR A 356 -6.39 -26.94 7.25
CA TYR A 356 -5.89 -25.89 8.14
C TYR A 356 -7.06 -25.27 8.91
N PRO A 357 -7.59 -25.95 9.96
CA PRO A 357 -8.77 -25.48 10.70
C PRO A 357 -8.52 -24.19 11.51
N TYR A 358 -7.27 -23.81 11.77
CA TYR A 358 -6.93 -22.69 12.66
C TYR A 358 -6.49 -21.43 11.90
N ARG A 359 -6.61 -20.26 12.54
CA ARG A 359 -6.32 -18.94 11.93
C ARG A 359 -5.39 -18.08 12.81
N GLY A 360 -4.63 -17.22 12.13
CA GLY A 360 -3.55 -16.40 12.68
C GLY A 360 -2.28 -17.22 12.95
N ILE A 361 -1.31 -16.56 13.60
CA ILE A 361 -0.02 -17.11 14.09
C ILE A 361 -0.16 -18.54 14.61
N SER A 362 0.78 -19.42 14.24
CA SER A 362 0.87 -20.81 14.73
C SER A 362 0.86 -20.88 16.26
N ARG A 363 -0.01 -21.70 16.86
CA ARG A 363 -0.11 -21.84 18.32
C ARG A 363 -0.01 -23.30 18.75
N SER A 364 0.70 -23.53 19.84
CA SER A 364 0.75 -24.84 20.49
C SER A 364 -0.44 -25.03 21.44
N ASN A 365 -0.67 -26.27 21.88
CA ASN A 365 -1.72 -26.60 22.84
C ASN A 365 -1.51 -25.98 24.25
N SER A 366 -0.33 -25.38 24.52
CA SER A 366 -0.09 -24.58 25.74
C SER A 366 -0.56 -23.12 25.65
N CYS A 367 -1.11 -22.70 24.50
CA CYS A 367 -1.62 -21.36 24.28
C CYS A 367 -3.09 -21.23 24.68
N SER A 368 -3.36 -20.44 25.72
CA SER A 368 -4.71 -20.11 26.19
C SER A 368 -5.21 -18.81 25.55
N LEU A 369 -6.47 -18.76 25.11
CA LEU A 369 -7.10 -17.48 24.73
C LEU A 369 -7.43 -16.69 26.00
N GLN A 370 -7.02 -15.42 26.06
CA GLN A 370 -7.35 -14.48 27.14
C GLN A 370 -8.47 -13.54 26.64
N PRO A 371 -9.75 -13.78 26.98
CA PRO A 371 -10.87 -13.13 26.29
C PRO A 371 -10.92 -11.61 26.47
N LEU A 372 -10.42 -11.12 27.61
CA LEU A 372 -10.36 -9.69 27.93
C LEU A 372 -9.33 -8.92 27.08
N TRP A 373 -8.37 -9.61 26.45
CA TRP A 373 -7.31 -8.99 25.65
C TRP A 373 -7.52 -9.20 24.13
N GLY A 374 -8.37 -10.17 23.75
CA GLY A 374 -8.46 -10.66 22.37
C GLY A 374 -7.21 -11.42 21.88
N MET A 375 -6.31 -11.81 22.79
CA MET A 375 -4.98 -12.36 22.49
C MET A 375 -4.80 -13.76 23.11
N TYR A 376 -3.84 -14.53 22.58
CA TYR A 376 -3.44 -15.82 23.16
C TYR A 376 -2.18 -15.66 24.00
N MET A 377 -2.19 -16.21 25.21
CA MET A 377 -1.06 -16.32 26.13
C MET A 377 -0.50 -17.75 26.08
N CYS A 378 0.75 -17.89 25.65
CA CYS A 378 1.45 -19.17 25.48
C CYS A 378 2.51 -19.39 26.58
N ASN A 379 2.80 -20.65 26.92
CA ASN A 379 3.87 -21.00 27.85
C ASN A 379 5.26 -20.55 27.33
N SER A 380 6.12 -20.08 28.22
CA SER A 380 7.46 -19.55 27.94
C SER A 380 8.45 -20.59 27.36
N SER A 381 8.14 -21.89 27.46
CA SER A 381 8.94 -22.97 26.88
C SER A 381 8.89 -23.07 25.34
N ILE A 382 8.40 -22.04 24.65
CA ILE A 382 8.18 -22.03 23.20
C ILE A 382 8.63 -20.70 22.62
N ASP A 383 9.77 -20.71 21.94
CA ASP A 383 10.28 -19.54 21.24
C ASP A 383 9.42 -19.15 20.04
N TYR A 384 8.79 -18.00 20.15
CA TYR A 384 8.28 -17.22 19.03
C TYR A 384 9.33 -16.20 18.60
N ARG A 385 9.53 -16.02 17.29
CA ARG A 385 10.40 -14.99 16.70
C ARG A 385 9.79 -14.41 15.42
N MET A 386 10.28 -13.24 15.02
CA MET A 386 9.85 -12.60 13.78
C MET A 386 10.68 -13.13 12.60
N LEU A 387 10.03 -13.81 11.67
CA LEU A 387 10.57 -14.13 10.34
C LEU A 387 10.32 -12.93 9.43
N ILE A 388 11.40 -12.41 8.87
CA ILE A 388 11.38 -11.39 7.84
C ILE A 388 11.49 -12.06 6.47
N ILE A 389 10.61 -11.65 5.56
CA ILE A 389 10.58 -12.08 4.16
C ILE A 389 10.69 -10.82 3.29
N GLU A 390 11.75 -10.70 2.50
CA GLU A 390 12.11 -9.50 1.76
C GLU A 390 12.20 -9.80 0.26
N SER A 391 11.46 -9.06 -0.58
CA SER A 391 11.71 -9.05 -2.03
C SER A 391 12.93 -8.19 -2.33
N MET A 392 13.91 -8.76 -3.02
CA MET A 392 15.15 -8.08 -3.45
C MET A 392 15.14 -7.75 -4.95
N ASP A 393 13.99 -7.91 -5.63
CA ASP A 393 13.82 -7.55 -7.03
C ASP A 393 13.81 -6.02 -7.23
N SER A 394 14.18 -5.55 -8.41
CA SER A 394 14.21 -4.12 -8.76
C SER A 394 12.84 -3.43 -8.76
N ASP A 395 11.75 -4.20 -8.62
CA ASP A 395 10.37 -3.72 -8.47
C ASP A 395 9.82 -3.93 -7.05
N THR A 396 10.67 -4.20 -6.04
CA THR A 396 10.29 -4.48 -4.64
C THR A 396 9.35 -3.44 -4.02
N GLU A 397 9.51 -2.15 -4.39
CA GLU A 397 8.57 -1.09 -4.00
C GLU A 397 7.23 -1.16 -4.77
N LYS A 398 7.22 -1.58 -6.03
CA LYS A 398 6.14 -1.32 -6.99
C LYS A 398 5.16 -2.48 -7.17
N ARG A 399 5.59 -3.71 -6.95
CA ARG A 399 4.76 -4.92 -7.15
C ARG A 399 4.13 -5.39 -5.84
N ARG A 400 2.80 -5.40 -5.80
CA ARG A 400 2.04 -6.00 -4.70
C ARG A 400 2.07 -7.53 -4.79
N ILE A 401 2.72 -8.17 -3.82
CA ILE A 401 2.67 -9.63 -3.59
C ILE A 401 1.91 -10.02 -2.31
N SER A 402 1.34 -9.05 -1.58
CA SER A 402 0.61 -9.21 -0.32
C SER A 402 -0.93 -9.30 -0.47
N PRO A 403 -1.62 -10.17 0.31
CA PRO A 403 -1.11 -10.88 1.49
C PRO A 403 -0.21 -12.08 1.16
N VAL A 404 0.69 -12.40 2.08
CA VAL A 404 1.54 -13.59 2.08
C VAL A 404 0.96 -14.58 3.09
N ALA A 405 0.61 -15.79 2.65
CA ALA A 405 0.10 -16.83 3.55
C ALA A 405 1.25 -17.63 4.15
N ILE A 406 1.26 -17.71 5.49
CA ILE A 406 2.22 -18.49 6.28
C ILE A 406 1.44 -19.63 6.92
N MET A 407 1.70 -20.86 6.45
CA MET A 407 0.85 -22.02 6.73
C MET A 407 1.64 -23.10 7.49
N SER A 408 1.37 -23.26 8.78
CA SER A 408 2.09 -24.22 9.63
C SER A 408 1.61 -25.66 9.41
N ASN A 409 2.54 -26.61 9.45
CA ASN A 409 2.29 -28.05 9.64
C ASN A 409 1.32 -28.38 10.79
N SER A 410 1.15 -27.49 11.78
CA SER A 410 0.18 -27.63 12.88
C SER A 410 -1.28 -27.24 12.52
N GLY A 411 -1.57 -26.89 11.27
CA GLY A 411 -2.93 -26.58 10.79
C GLY A 411 -3.36 -25.11 10.93
N TYR A 412 -2.41 -24.19 11.15
CA TYR A 412 -2.63 -22.74 11.23
C TYR A 412 -2.32 -22.03 9.92
N ILE A 413 -3.09 -20.99 9.59
CA ILE A 413 -2.78 -20.03 8.51
C ILE A 413 -2.77 -18.62 9.09
N ASP A 414 -1.66 -17.91 8.88
CA ASP A 414 -1.55 -16.47 9.06
C ASP A 414 -1.46 -15.76 7.70
N LEU A 415 -1.92 -14.50 7.62
CA LEU A 415 -1.99 -13.71 6.38
C LEU A 415 -1.30 -12.34 6.56
N ILE A 416 -0.02 -12.29 6.21
CA ILE A 416 0.85 -11.14 6.46
C ILE A 416 0.71 -10.12 5.32
N ASN A 417 0.45 -8.86 5.66
CA ASN A 417 0.59 -7.74 4.73
C ASN A 417 1.95 -7.06 4.89
N GLY A 418 2.41 -6.39 3.83
CA GLY A 418 3.58 -5.51 3.91
C GLY A 418 3.20 -4.12 4.44
N PRO A 419 4.18 -3.25 4.68
CA PRO A 419 3.95 -1.87 5.13
C PRO A 419 3.10 -1.04 4.16
N GLN A 420 2.55 0.05 4.69
CA GLN A 420 1.76 1.03 3.94
C GLN A 420 2.64 1.86 2.98
N ASP A 421 2.00 2.45 1.97
CA ASP A 421 2.63 3.41 1.06
C ASP A 421 2.75 4.76 1.77
N GLN A 422 3.94 5.36 1.72
CA GLN A 422 4.21 6.68 2.29
C GLN A 422 4.63 7.70 1.22
N SER A 423 4.45 7.39 -0.07
CA SER A 423 4.80 8.30 -1.16
C SER A 423 3.66 9.29 -1.46
N PHE A 424 3.89 10.58 -1.14
CA PHE A 424 2.92 11.64 -1.41
C PHE A 424 2.73 11.84 -2.92
N CYS A 425 1.61 11.34 -3.42
CA CYS A 425 1.14 11.51 -4.80
C CYS A 425 -0.35 11.07 -4.88
N ASN A 426 -1.00 11.33 -6.01
CA ASN A 426 -2.40 10.95 -6.25
C ASN A 426 -2.57 9.96 -7.43
N GLY A 427 -3.62 9.14 -7.37
CA GLY A 427 -4.06 8.23 -8.45
C GLY A 427 -3.31 6.89 -8.54
N TYR A 428 -3.23 6.30 -9.74
CA TYR A 428 -2.54 5.02 -9.97
C TYR A 428 -1.01 5.08 -9.81
N SER A 429 -0.48 6.26 -9.53
CA SER A 429 0.89 6.60 -9.14
C SER A 429 1.29 5.99 -7.79
N CYS A 430 0.33 5.89 -6.85
CA CYS A 430 0.53 5.60 -5.43
C CYS A 430 0.77 4.09 -5.16
N LYS A 431 1.89 3.58 -5.67
CA LYS A 431 2.21 2.15 -5.71
C LYS A 431 3.51 1.76 -5.00
N ARG A 432 4.19 2.65 -4.27
CA ARG A 432 5.47 2.38 -3.59
C ARG A 432 5.29 1.86 -2.15
N ARG A 433 5.23 0.53 -2.01
CA ARG A 433 5.24 -0.20 -0.72
C ARG A 433 6.41 -1.18 -0.75
N ILE A 434 7.41 -1.01 0.12
CA ILE A 434 8.53 -1.96 0.21
C ILE A 434 8.01 -3.36 0.52
N SER A 435 8.38 -4.36 -0.29
CA SER A 435 7.89 -5.74 -0.17
C SER A 435 8.65 -6.52 0.89
N THR A 436 8.57 -6.03 2.13
CA THR A 436 9.03 -6.67 3.36
C THR A 436 7.82 -7.15 4.16
N PHE A 437 7.86 -8.39 4.64
CA PHE A 437 6.77 -9.01 5.39
C PHE A 437 7.29 -9.54 6.73
N MET A 438 6.60 -9.16 7.80
CA MET A 438 6.94 -9.47 9.18
C MET A 438 5.99 -10.56 9.70
N ALA A 439 6.41 -11.83 9.60
CA ALA A 439 5.65 -12.96 10.10
C ALA A 439 6.09 -13.33 11.53
N ILE A 440 5.18 -13.68 12.42
CA ILE A 440 5.54 -14.30 13.71
C ILE A 440 5.48 -15.81 13.55
N ILE A 441 6.57 -16.50 13.86
CA ILE A 441 6.69 -17.96 13.75
C ILE A 441 7.08 -18.60 15.08
N GLN A 442 6.52 -19.78 15.33
CA GLN A 442 6.96 -20.71 16.36
C GLN A 442 8.21 -21.46 15.87
N SER A 443 9.25 -21.54 16.70
CA SER A 443 10.46 -22.34 16.44
C SER A 443 10.16 -23.84 16.34
N ARG A 444 11.06 -24.58 15.67
CA ARG A 444 11.02 -26.05 15.44
C ARG A 444 9.77 -26.54 14.70
N GLN A 445 9.26 -25.75 13.76
CA GLN A 445 8.10 -26.08 12.93
C GLN A 445 8.43 -26.04 11.43
N THR A 446 7.48 -26.51 10.61
CA THR A 446 7.54 -26.42 9.14
C THR A 446 6.43 -25.51 8.61
N TYR A 447 6.79 -24.53 7.78
CA TYR A 447 5.85 -23.56 7.21
C TYR A 447 5.86 -23.61 5.68
N LYS A 448 4.68 -23.64 5.07
CA LYS A 448 4.51 -23.34 3.64
C LYS A 448 4.22 -21.86 3.46
N ILE A 449 4.80 -21.25 2.44
CA ILE A 449 4.74 -19.82 2.16
C ILE A 449 4.20 -19.63 0.74
N PHE A 450 3.14 -18.83 0.60
CA PHE A 450 2.51 -18.52 -0.68
C PHE A 450 2.32 -17.01 -0.82
N PHE A 451 2.70 -16.46 -1.97
CA PHE A 451 2.42 -15.07 -2.35
C PHE A 451 1.07 -14.95 -3.07
N SER A 452 0.40 -13.81 -2.93
CA SER A 452 -0.89 -13.54 -3.61
C SER A 452 -0.77 -13.20 -5.11
N SER A 453 0.46 -13.08 -5.61
CA SER A 453 0.86 -12.73 -6.98
C SER A 453 2.19 -13.42 -7.30
N THR A 454 2.71 -13.31 -8.52
CA THR A 454 3.99 -13.92 -8.94
C THR A 454 5.11 -13.65 -7.91
N PRO A 455 5.73 -14.71 -7.35
CA PRO A 455 6.80 -14.59 -6.35
C PRO A 455 8.03 -13.79 -6.83
N PRO A 456 8.85 -13.24 -5.92
CA PRO A 456 10.09 -12.56 -6.31
C PRO A 456 11.14 -13.51 -6.93
N ARG A 457 11.88 -13.01 -7.91
CA ARG A 457 13.03 -13.71 -8.49
C ARG A 457 14.18 -13.79 -7.50
N GLN A 458 14.40 -12.77 -6.67
CA GLN A 458 15.23 -12.86 -5.48
C GLN A 458 14.40 -12.57 -4.21
N THR A 459 14.28 -13.57 -3.34
CA THR A 459 13.63 -13.44 -2.02
C THR A 459 14.67 -13.68 -0.92
N ARG A 460 14.66 -12.87 0.13
CA ARG A 460 15.53 -12.97 1.30
C ARG A 460 14.73 -13.35 2.54
N PHE A 461 15.32 -14.21 3.37
CA PHE A 461 14.76 -14.67 4.64
C PHE A 461 15.77 -14.48 5.77
N ARG A 462 15.31 -14.00 6.93
CA ARG A 462 16.07 -13.92 8.18
C ARG A 462 15.12 -13.97 9.38
N ILE A 463 15.55 -14.55 10.49
CA ILE A 463 14.80 -14.53 11.76
C ILE A 463 15.44 -13.47 12.66
N LEU A 464 14.66 -12.51 13.18
CA LEU A 464 15.19 -11.46 14.05
C LEU A 464 15.38 -11.94 15.49
N ASN A 465 16.40 -11.38 16.15
CA ASN A 465 16.69 -11.54 17.58
C ASN A 465 16.73 -13.01 18.01
N ALA A 466 17.48 -13.80 17.24
CA ALA A 466 17.51 -15.26 17.30
C ALA A 466 18.93 -15.77 17.02
N ASP A 467 19.28 -16.90 17.65
CA ASP A 467 20.53 -17.63 17.40
C ASP A 467 20.27 -18.93 16.62
N SER A 468 21.29 -19.78 16.49
CA SER A 468 21.18 -21.07 15.79
C SER A 468 20.31 -22.12 16.49
N SER A 469 19.85 -21.90 17.73
CA SER A 469 18.89 -22.77 18.42
C SER A 469 17.45 -22.59 17.91
N ILE A 470 17.15 -21.39 17.39
CA ILE A 470 15.87 -21.06 16.73
C ILE A 470 15.96 -21.54 15.29
N LYS A 471 15.18 -22.56 14.94
CA LYS A 471 15.33 -23.26 13.66
C LYS A 471 13.99 -23.73 13.09
N CYS A 472 13.79 -23.57 11.78
CA CYS A 472 12.58 -23.98 11.06
C CYS A 472 12.92 -24.60 9.70
N VAL A 473 11.95 -25.31 9.12
CA VAL A 473 11.93 -25.61 7.67
C VAL A 473 10.88 -24.73 7.02
N LEU A 474 11.27 -23.99 5.98
CA LEU A 474 10.37 -23.19 5.16
C LEU A 474 10.20 -23.86 3.79
N ALA A 475 9.02 -23.71 3.20
CA ALA A 475 8.68 -24.23 1.90
C ALA A 475 7.99 -23.12 1.08
N LEU A 476 8.73 -22.49 0.17
CA LEU A 476 8.21 -21.38 -0.65
C LEU A 476 7.65 -21.90 -1.98
N GLN A 477 6.41 -21.51 -2.30
CA GLN A 477 5.77 -21.84 -3.57
C GLN A 477 6.22 -20.92 -4.71
N TYR A 478 6.46 -21.50 -5.89
CA TYR A 478 6.78 -20.80 -7.14
C TYR A 478 5.79 -21.15 -8.26
N ASP A 479 5.51 -20.20 -9.15
CA ASP A 479 4.54 -20.36 -10.25
C ASP A 479 5.14 -21.03 -11.51
N SER A 480 6.40 -21.48 -11.44
CA SER A 480 7.19 -21.98 -12.57
C SER A 480 7.95 -23.27 -12.24
N LEU A 481 8.54 -23.89 -13.26
CA LEU A 481 9.49 -25.02 -13.11
C LEU A 481 10.96 -24.55 -13.20
N GLN A 482 11.19 -23.23 -13.14
CA GLN A 482 12.52 -22.62 -13.22
C GLN A 482 13.39 -23.09 -12.04
N HIS A 483 14.71 -23.14 -12.23
CA HIS A 483 15.60 -23.65 -11.18
C HIS A 483 15.79 -22.61 -10.07
N ILE A 484 15.89 -23.07 -8.84
CA ILE A 484 15.98 -22.22 -7.65
C ILE A 484 17.31 -22.48 -6.95
N ASP A 485 18.16 -21.46 -6.88
CA ASP A 485 19.39 -21.48 -6.11
C ASP A 485 19.13 -20.99 -4.69
N VAL A 486 19.75 -21.62 -3.70
CA VAL A 486 19.70 -21.20 -2.30
C VAL A 486 21.10 -20.84 -1.82
N TYR A 487 21.22 -19.68 -1.18
CA TYR A 487 22.46 -19.14 -0.64
C TYR A 487 22.31 -18.91 0.86
N ALA A 488 23.18 -19.52 1.68
CA ALA A 488 23.24 -19.27 3.13
C ALA A 488 24.42 -18.36 3.45
N ASN A 489 24.16 -17.23 4.13
CA ASN A 489 25.17 -16.20 4.44
C ASN A 489 26.02 -15.83 3.19
N THR A 490 25.33 -15.61 2.07
CA THR A 490 25.87 -15.35 0.72
C THR A 490 26.56 -16.52 -0.01
N MET A 491 26.77 -17.68 0.60
CA MET A 491 27.41 -18.85 -0.03
C MET A 491 26.38 -19.81 -0.63
N TYR A 492 26.57 -20.26 -1.88
CA TYR A 492 25.66 -21.20 -2.55
C TYR A 492 25.67 -22.59 -1.91
N ILE A 493 24.48 -23.13 -1.63
CA ILE A 493 24.29 -24.48 -1.08
C ILE A 493 23.60 -25.35 -2.16
N PRO A 494 24.23 -26.42 -2.67
CA PRO A 494 23.62 -27.28 -3.68
C PRO A 494 22.40 -28.04 -3.14
N PRO A 495 21.41 -28.34 -4.00
CA PRO A 495 20.21 -29.07 -3.59
C PRO A 495 20.53 -30.53 -3.24
N THR A 496 19.77 -31.07 -2.29
CA THR A 496 19.96 -32.43 -1.73
C THR A 496 19.72 -33.58 -2.72
N ASN A 497 19.11 -33.32 -3.89
CA ASN A 497 18.94 -34.28 -4.97
C ASN A 497 19.96 -34.13 -6.13
N ARG A 498 21.06 -33.41 -5.90
CA ARG A 498 22.19 -33.37 -6.84
C ARG A 498 22.79 -34.77 -7.06
N ASP A 499 23.07 -35.10 -8.32
CA ASP A 499 23.98 -36.20 -8.64
C ASP A 499 25.45 -35.80 -8.35
N LEU A 500 26.16 -36.72 -7.68
CA LEU A 500 27.56 -36.57 -7.29
C LEU A 500 28.53 -37.26 -8.27
N SER A 501 28.01 -38.04 -9.23
CA SER A 501 28.81 -38.73 -10.25
C SER A 501 28.97 -37.91 -11.54
N ALA A 502 28.03 -37.03 -11.86
CA ALA A 502 28.12 -36.09 -12.98
C ALA A 502 29.24 -35.05 -12.82
N PRO A 503 29.91 -34.65 -13.93
CA PRO A 503 31.00 -33.65 -13.92
C PRO A 503 30.52 -32.20 -13.68
N GLY A 504 29.22 -31.96 -13.51
CA GLY A 504 28.63 -30.65 -13.23
C GLY A 504 27.38 -30.79 -12.36
N LEU A 505 26.64 -29.71 -12.13
CA LEU A 505 25.33 -29.80 -11.46
C LEU A 505 24.29 -30.49 -12.35
N MET A 506 24.04 -31.78 -12.09
CA MET A 506 22.86 -32.53 -12.56
C MET A 506 21.97 -32.92 -11.38
N LEU A 507 20.70 -33.22 -11.66
CA LEU A 507 19.65 -33.47 -10.65
C LEU A 507 18.97 -34.82 -10.89
N ASP A 508 18.90 -35.62 -9.83
CA ASP A 508 18.15 -36.87 -9.82
C ASP A 508 16.71 -36.67 -9.32
N ASP A 509 15.81 -37.52 -9.80
CA ASP A 509 14.43 -37.59 -9.32
C ASP A 509 14.35 -38.40 -8.00
N ARG A 510 14.86 -37.80 -6.91
CA ARG A 510 14.87 -38.34 -5.54
C ARG A 510 13.83 -37.63 -4.65
N PRO A 511 13.31 -38.27 -3.57
CA PRO A 511 12.41 -37.61 -2.60
C PRO A 511 13.08 -36.46 -1.81
N ASN A 512 12.25 -35.60 -1.21
CA ASN A 512 12.72 -34.50 -0.36
C ASN A 512 13.40 -35.01 0.93
N GLY A 513 14.64 -34.58 1.17
CA GLY A 513 15.42 -34.90 2.38
C GLY A 513 15.60 -33.74 3.39
N VAL A 514 14.97 -32.59 3.17
CA VAL A 514 15.14 -31.39 4.04
C VAL A 514 14.27 -31.53 5.30
N THR A 515 14.90 -31.48 6.48
CA THR A 515 14.24 -31.65 7.78
C THR A 515 14.78 -30.66 8.82
N LEU A 516 14.20 -30.65 10.03
CA LEU A 516 14.67 -29.81 11.14
C LEU A 516 16.08 -30.17 11.64
N SER A 517 16.62 -31.36 11.36
CA SER A 517 18.01 -31.70 11.67
C SER A 517 19.00 -31.17 10.63
N SER A 518 18.61 -31.08 9.36
CA SER A 518 19.44 -30.60 8.24
C SER A 518 20.11 -29.24 8.54
N PRO A 519 21.39 -29.01 8.19
CA PRO A 519 22.04 -27.71 8.35
C PRO A 519 21.28 -26.58 7.66
N SER A 520 21.38 -25.36 8.21
CA SER A 520 20.78 -24.16 7.60
C SER A 520 21.26 -23.96 6.15
N GLY A 521 20.36 -23.60 5.24
CA GLY A 521 20.60 -23.56 3.80
C GLY A 521 20.43 -24.89 3.05
N SER A 522 20.35 -26.03 3.74
CA SER A 522 20.02 -27.33 3.09
C SER A 522 18.67 -27.24 2.40
N ASN A 523 18.62 -27.59 1.11
CA ASN A 523 17.46 -27.29 0.26
C ASN A 523 17.08 -28.42 -0.73
N TYR A 524 15.85 -28.33 -1.24
CA TYR A 524 15.26 -29.24 -2.22
C TYR A 524 14.13 -28.53 -2.99
N PHE A 525 14.08 -28.64 -4.32
CA PHE A 525 12.98 -28.12 -5.12
C PHE A 525 12.05 -29.25 -5.60
N ASP A 526 10.86 -29.30 -5.00
CA ASP A 526 9.80 -30.21 -5.41
C ASP A 526 9.13 -29.67 -6.68
N ARG A 527 9.46 -30.27 -7.82
CA ARG A 527 8.91 -29.92 -9.13
C ARG A 527 7.45 -30.34 -9.33
N THR A 528 6.99 -31.32 -8.57
CA THR A 528 5.61 -31.80 -8.65
C THR A 528 4.68 -30.78 -8.00
N TYR A 529 5.06 -30.25 -6.83
CA TYR A 529 4.30 -29.26 -6.08
C TYR A 529 4.74 -27.80 -6.31
N GLN A 530 5.80 -27.58 -7.09
CA GLN A 530 6.47 -26.28 -7.29
C GLN A 530 6.88 -25.59 -5.96
N MET A 531 7.41 -26.38 -5.02
CA MET A 531 7.78 -25.94 -3.67
C MET A 531 9.30 -26.03 -3.44
N ALA A 532 9.93 -24.90 -3.12
CA ALA A 532 11.32 -24.85 -2.65
C ALA A 532 11.38 -25.02 -1.13
N TYR A 533 11.78 -26.20 -0.68
CA TYR A 533 12.02 -26.51 0.74
C TYR A 533 13.44 -26.12 1.14
N PHE A 534 13.60 -25.46 2.28
CA PHE A 534 14.90 -25.07 2.83
C PHE A 534 14.88 -25.00 4.37
N ALA A 535 15.99 -25.37 5.01
CA ALA A 535 16.20 -25.16 6.44
C ALA A 535 16.76 -23.75 6.71
N ILE A 536 16.33 -23.11 7.81
CA ILE A 536 16.82 -21.81 8.27
C ILE A 536 16.96 -21.80 9.81
N ASP A 537 17.97 -21.10 10.31
CA ASP A 537 18.14 -20.76 11.73
C ASP A 537 18.35 -19.26 11.95
N GLY A 538 18.31 -18.80 13.21
CA GLY A 538 18.43 -17.39 13.56
C GLY A 538 19.79 -16.75 13.23
N SER A 539 20.85 -17.56 13.11
CA SER A 539 22.19 -17.10 12.73
C SER A 539 22.42 -17.01 11.21
N THR A 540 21.44 -17.40 10.40
CA THR A 540 21.58 -17.52 8.94
C THR A 540 20.62 -16.61 8.18
N MET A 541 21.17 -15.77 7.30
CA MET A 541 20.43 -15.13 6.23
C MET A 541 20.37 -16.07 5.01
N ILE A 542 19.16 -16.36 4.52
CA ILE A 542 18.94 -17.17 3.31
C ILE A 542 18.50 -16.26 2.16
N ASP A 543 19.32 -16.19 1.10
CA ASP A 543 18.94 -15.61 -0.19
C ASP A 543 18.48 -16.75 -1.13
N ILE A 544 17.27 -16.66 -1.66
CA ILE A 544 16.73 -17.57 -2.69
C ILE A 544 16.70 -16.84 -4.02
N LYS A 545 17.27 -17.43 -5.07
CA LYS A 545 17.34 -16.85 -6.42
C LYS A 545 16.75 -17.80 -7.47
N VAL A 546 15.72 -17.34 -8.17
CA VAL A 546 15.20 -17.98 -9.37
C VAL A 546 16.18 -17.74 -10.51
N SER A 547 16.77 -18.82 -11.01
CA SER A 547 17.74 -18.82 -12.08
C SER A 547 17.08 -19.13 -13.44
N PRO A 548 17.56 -18.53 -14.53
CA PRO A 548 17.02 -18.79 -15.87
C PRO A 548 17.21 -20.26 -16.26
N LEU A 549 16.15 -20.85 -16.81
CA LEU A 549 16.09 -22.22 -17.29
C LEU A 549 15.39 -22.22 -18.64
N LEU A 550 16.02 -22.77 -19.66
CA LEU A 550 15.45 -22.99 -20.99
C LEU A 550 15.08 -24.47 -21.10
N ILE A 551 13.81 -24.79 -21.34
CA ILE A 551 13.35 -26.18 -21.51
C ILE A 551 12.97 -26.39 -22.97
N LEU A 552 13.60 -27.37 -23.62
CA LEU A 552 13.32 -27.78 -24.99
C LEU A 552 12.69 -29.16 -24.98
N SER A 553 11.54 -29.32 -25.63
CA SER A 553 10.82 -30.59 -25.73
C SER A 553 10.61 -30.97 -27.19
N PHE A 554 11.38 -31.96 -27.66
CA PHE A 554 11.36 -32.45 -29.04
C PHE A 554 10.43 -33.67 -29.15
N GLY A 555 9.48 -33.61 -30.08
CA GLY A 555 8.53 -34.69 -30.36
C GLY A 555 8.90 -35.47 -31.62
N PHE A 556 9.11 -36.79 -31.48
CA PHE A 556 9.48 -37.69 -32.57
C PHE A 556 8.29 -38.54 -33.03
N PRO A 557 8.26 -38.98 -34.31
CA PRO A 557 7.39 -40.07 -34.74
C PRO A 557 7.57 -41.34 -33.88
N PRO A 558 6.59 -42.26 -33.85
CA PRO A 558 6.73 -43.53 -33.13
C PRO A 558 7.95 -44.32 -33.61
N MET A 559 8.87 -44.64 -32.71
CA MET A 559 10.08 -45.42 -32.96
C MET A 559 10.39 -46.31 -31.76
N ASP A 560 11.26 -47.31 -31.96
CA ASP A 560 11.74 -48.18 -30.89
C ASP A 560 12.61 -47.40 -29.87
N PRO A 561 12.36 -47.50 -28.56
CA PRO A 561 13.21 -46.88 -27.54
C PRO A 561 14.69 -47.28 -27.60
N ALA A 562 15.04 -48.52 -27.97
CA ALA A 562 16.45 -48.92 -28.07
C ALA A 562 17.19 -48.17 -29.19
N SER A 563 16.46 -47.77 -30.24
CA SER A 563 16.94 -46.86 -31.30
C SER A 563 17.10 -45.40 -30.87
N PHE A 564 16.75 -45.05 -29.63
CA PHE A 564 16.90 -43.71 -29.05
C PHE A 564 18.10 -43.58 -28.08
N TYR A 565 18.44 -44.64 -27.35
CA TYR A 565 19.54 -44.65 -26.36
C TYR A 565 20.93 -44.78 -27.01
N SER A 566 21.28 -43.80 -27.85
CA SER A 566 22.63 -43.69 -28.42
C SER A 566 23.69 -43.44 -27.34
N THR A 567 24.86 -44.08 -27.49
CA THR A 567 26.03 -43.81 -26.65
C THR A 567 26.38 -42.32 -26.73
N ASN A 568 26.50 -41.67 -25.57
CA ASN A 568 26.88 -40.25 -25.43
C ASN A 568 25.86 -39.21 -25.95
N LEU A 569 24.56 -39.47 -25.75
CA LEU A 569 23.46 -38.54 -26.06
C LEU A 569 23.70 -37.07 -25.64
N VAL A 570 24.27 -36.84 -24.45
CA VAL A 570 24.52 -35.46 -23.93
C VAL A 570 25.49 -34.69 -24.81
N ALA A 571 26.59 -35.30 -25.27
CA ALA A 571 27.54 -34.64 -26.15
C ALA A 571 26.96 -34.38 -27.55
N ASN A 572 26.17 -35.32 -28.08
CA ASN A 572 25.51 -35.17 -29.38
C ASN A 572 24.52 -33.99 -29.39
N LEU A 573 23.76 -33.82 -28.30
CA LEU A 573 22.86 -32.68 -28.10
C LEU A 573 23.61 -31.36 -27.89
N ALA A 574 24.74 -31.39 -27.17
CA ALA A 574 25.61 -30.22 -26.99
C ALA A 574 26.15 -29.70 -28.34
N ILE A 575 26.61 -30.60 -29.21
CA ILE A 575 27.08 -30.28 -30.57
C ILE A 575 25.94 -29.70 -31.43
N LEU A 576 24.79 -30.37 -31.50
CA LEU A 576 23.63 -29.93 -32.30
C LEU A 576 23.18 -28.49 -31.97
N LEU A 577 23.06 -28.21 -30.67
CA LEU A 577 22.55 -26.94 -30.15
C LEU A 577 23.65 -25.87 -30.05
N ASN A 578 24.90 -26.22 -30.35
CA ASN A 578 26.09 -25.37 -30.22
C ASN A 578 26.27 -24.80 -28.79
N ILE A 579 26.24 -25.69 -27.79
CA ILE A 579 26.39 -25.36 -26.37
C ILE A 579 27.45 -26.26 -25.72
N SER A 580 28.05 -25.78 -24.63
CA SER A 580 28.93 -26.63 -23.80
C SER A 580 28.11 -27.68 -23.03
N PRO A 581 28.57 -28.94 -22.89
CA PRO A 581 27.83 -30.01 -22.21
C PRO A 581 27.43 -29.69 -20.78
N ASP A 582 28.22 -28.90 -20.04
CA ASP A 582 27.89 -28.51 -18.66
C ASP A 582 26.56 -27.75 -18.56
N LYS A 583 26.13 -27.05 -19.63
CA LYS A 583 24.86 -26.31 -19.64
C LYS A 583 23.63 -27.23 -19.61
N ILE A 584 23.78 -28.52 -19.92
CA ILE A 584 22.69 -29.51 -19.87
C ILE A 584 22.57 -30.01 -18.43
N ARG A 585 21.46 -29.67 -17.75
CA ARG A 585 21.23 -29.98 -16.32
C ARG A 585 20.39 -31.23 -16.09
N ARG A 586 19.59 -31.61 -17.07
CA ARG A 586 18.72 -32.80 -17.06
C ARG A 586 18.36 -33.16 -18.50
N VAL A 587 18.36 -34.46 -18.79
CA VAL A 587 17.83 -35.05 -20.02
C VAL A 587 16.82 -36.10 -19.61
N ASN A 588 15.58 -35.97 -20.09
CA ASN A 588 14.47 -36.83 -19.72
C ASN A 588 13.81 -37.37 -21.00
N ILE A 589 13.57 -38.68 -21.05
CA ILE A 589 13.03 -39.38 -22.22
C ILE A 589 11.69 -39.99 -21.80
N VAL A 590 10.60 -39.41 -22.28
CA VAL A 590 9.24 -39.79 -21.89
C VAL A 590 8.63 -40.63 -23.00
N SER A 591 8.32 -41.89 -22.70
CA SER A 591 7.48 -42.74 -23.55
C SER A 591 5.99 -42.44 -23.33
N ALA A 592 5.21 -42.49 -24.40
CA ALA A 592 3.79 -42.10 -24.39
C ALA A 592 2.91 -42.91 -23.42
N SER A 593 3.32 -44.13 -23.01
CA SER A 593 2.56 -45.00 -22.11
C SER A 593 2.31 -44.39 -20.72
N ASN A 594 3.26 -43.59 -20.21
CA ASN A 594 3.22 -43.08 -18.84
C ASN A 594 2.32 -41.84 -18.65
N GLN A 595 1.87 -41.16 -19.70
CA GLN A 595 1.03 -39.95 -19.59
C GLN A 595 -0.48 -40.25 -19.38
N THR A 596 -0.87 -41.52 -19.38
CA THR A 596 -2.27 -41.98 -19.52
C THR A 596 -3.22 -41.68 -18.35
N ARG A 597 -2.75 -41.12 -17.22
CA ARG A 597 -3.55 -40.99 -15.98
C ARG A 597 -4.18 -39.62 -15.69
N ILE A 598 -3.83 -38.55 -16.42
CA ILE A 598 -4.30 -37.17 -16.10
C ILE A 598 -5.02 -36.45 -17.26
N ARG A 599 -4.77 -36.78 -18.54
CA ARG A 599 -5.48 -36.16 -19.69
C ARG A 599 -6.37 -37.15 -20.44
N ARG A 600 -7.66 -37.17 -20.08
CA ARG A 600 -8.75 -37.68 -20.94
C ARG A 600 -9.70 -36.53 -21.26
N GLN A 601 -9.56 -35.93 -22.45
CA GLN A 601 -10.55 -35.17 -23.25
C GLN A 601 -9.87 -34.14 -24.18
N THR A 602 -9.09 -34.63 -25.15
CA THR A 602 -8.92 -34.00 -26.49
C THR A 602 -8.46 -35.10 -27.47
N SER A 603 -8.73 -34.90 -28.76
CA SER A 603 -8.63 -35.94 -29.80
C SER A 603 -7.23 -36.14 -30.39
N ARG A 604 -6.91 -37.41 -30.73
CA ARG A 604 -5.80 -37.86 -31.60
C ARG A 604 -4.40 -37.32 -31.27
N ALA A 605 -3.65 -38.08 -30.47
CA ALA A 605 -2.18 -38.09 -30.53
C ALA A 605 -1.69 -39.54 -30.70
N LEU A 606 -0.74 -39.75 -31.61
CA LEU A 606 0.00 -41.01 -31.75
C LEU A 606 1.05 -41.14 -30.64
N PRO A 607 1.56 -42.35 -30.32
CA PRO A 607 2.57 -42.54 -29.30
C PRO A 607 3.95 -42.04 -29.75
N SER A 608 4.16 -40.73 -29.67
CA SER A 608 5.45 -40.09 -29.89
C SER A 608 6.40 -40.29 -28.70
N ILE A 609 7.70 -40.38 -28.98
CA ILE A 609 8.73 -40.21 -27.94
C ILE A 609 8.94 -38.71 -27.73
N GLN A 610 9.01 -38.27 -26.47
CA GLN A 610 9.34 -36.89 -26.12
C GLN A 610 10.72 -36.85 -25.44
N LEU A 611 11.65 -36.12 -26.05
CA LEU A 611 12.93 -35.76 -25.45
C LEU A 611 12.81 -34.38 -24.82
N GLN A 612 12.94 -34.31 -23.50
CA GLN A 612 12.99 -33.05 -22.75
C GLN A 612 14.43 -32.78 -22.31
N ILE A 613 14.94 -31.60 -22.64
CA ILE A 613 16.28 -31.12 -22.29
C ILE A 613 16.13 -29.84 -21.48
N GLU A 614 16.86 -29.74 -20.37
CA GLU A 614 16.87 -28.58 -19.50
C GLU A 614 18.24 -27.89 -19.54
N LEU A 615 18.28 -26.65 -20.03
CA LEU A 615 19.50 -25.89 -20.29
C LEU A 615 19.62 -24.71 -19.32
N ARG A 616 20.78 -24.61 -18.63
CA ARG A 616 21.07 -23.56 -17.65
C ARG A 616 22.58 -23.43 -17.36
N ASP A 617 23.04 -22.20 -17.12
CA ASP A 617 24.36 -21.87 -16.59
C ASP A 617 24.57 -22.28 -15.11
N GLU A 618 25.81 -22.62 -14.71
CA GLU A 618 26.11 -23.02 -13.33
C GLU A 618 25.75 -21.95 -12.28
N PRO A 619 25.29 -22.32 -11.07
CA PRO A 619 25.16 -21.40 -9.95
C PRO A 619 26.47 -20.65 -9.66
N ARG A 620 26.38 -19.42 -9.15
CA ARG A 620 27.57 -18.73 -8.63
C ARG A 620 27.87 -19.20 -7.21
N THR A 621 29.14 -19.27 -6.84
CA THR A 621 29.58 -19.63 -5.48
C THR A 621 29.20 -18.58 -4.43
N SER A 622 29.15 -17.29 -4.79
CA SER A 622 28.72 -16.19 -3.92
C SER A 622 27.53 -15.40 -4.47
N SER A 623 26.69 -14.86 -3.57
CA SER A 623 25.45 -14.14 -3.92
C SER A 623 25.64 -12.67 -4.31
N THR A 624 26.83 -12.11 -4.05
CA THR A 624 27.19 -10.68 -4.19
C THR A 624 27.85 -10.32 -5.53
N ALA A 625 28.27 -11.31 -6.33
CA ALA A 625 28.86 -11.04 -7.64
C ALA A 625 27.87 -10.29 -8.57
N THR A 626 28.37 -9.34 -9.36
CA THR A 626 27.57 -8.36 -10.13
C THR A 626 26.65 -9.00 -11.18
N THR A 627 25.45 -8.43 -11.37
CA THR A 627 24.27 -9.14 -11.89
C THR A 627 24.11 -9.23 -13.41
N GLY A 628 24.90 -8.51 -14.22
CA GLY A 628 24.54 -8.22 -15.62
C GLY A 628 24.46 -9.41 -16.60
N ILE A 629 25.45 -10.30 -16.61
CA ILE A 629 25.91 -10.92 -17.88
C ILE A 629 25.19 -12.23 -18.27
N ARG A 630 24.49 -12.92 -17.35
CA ARG A 630 24.02 -14.31 -17.59
C ARG A 630 22.64 -14.48 -18.21
N ALA A 631 21.72 -13.54 -17.99
CA ALA A 631 20.41 -13.60 -18.64
C ALA A 631 20.57 -13.52 -20.17
N GLU A 632 21.41 -12.60 -20.64
CA GLU A 632 21.79 -12.44 -22.05
C GLU A 632 22.33 -13.74 -22.64
N ILE A 633 23.26 -14.44 -21.97
CA ILE A 633 23.86 -15.67 -22.50
C ILE A 633 22.82 -16.77 -22.75
N LEU A 634 21.90 -17.04 -21.81
CA LEU A 634 20.90 -18.10 -22.00
C LEU A 634 19.74 -17.64 -22.92
N SER A 635 19.33 -16.37 -22.87
CA SER A 635 18.37 -15.81 -23.84
C SER A 635 18.93 -15.79 -25.26
N ASN A 636 20.25 -15.57 -25.45
CA ASN A 636 20.90 -15.67 -26.75
C ASN A 636 20.89 -17.12 -27.27
N VAL A 637 21.16 -18.12 -26.42
CA VAL A 637 21.02 -19.54 -26.77
C VAL A 637 19.57 -19.89 -27.13
N ALA A 638 18.59 -19.45 -26.32
CA ALA A 638 17.17 -19.62 -26.63
C ALA A 638 16.80 -19.01 -27.99
N SER A 639 17.22 -17.75 -28.24
CA SER A 639 17.02 -17.04 -29.50
C SER A 639 17.62 -17.80 -30.68
N THR A 640 18.85 -18.31 -30.55
CA THR A 640 19.54 -19.04 -31.62
C THR A 640 18.84 -20.35 -31.96
N ILE A 641 18.40 -21.10 -30.95
CA ILE A 641 17.69 -22.38 -31.14
C ILE A 641 16.29 -22.16 -31.72
N ILE A 642 15.56 -21.14 -31.24
CA ILE A 642 14.26 -20.74 -31.81
C ILE A 642 14.43 -20.34 -33.26
N ASN A 643 15.33 -19.39 -33.56
CA ASN A 643 15.54 -18.85 -34.89
C ASN A 643 15.98 -19.93 -35.89
N ARG A 644 16.94 -20.80 -35.54
CA ARG A 644 17.38 -21.93 -36.39
C ARG A 644 16.28 -22.97 -36.62
N TYR A 645 15.32 -23.14 -35.70
CA TYR A 645 14.16 -24.00 -35.95
C TYR A 645 13.15 -23.31 -36.89
N GLN A 646 12.92 -22.01 -36.73
CA GLN A 646 11.96 -21.26 -37.54
C GLN A 646 12.43 -20.98 -38.97
N SER A 647 13.75 -20.99 -39.22
CA SER A 647 14.34 -20.99 -40.57
C SER A 647 14.51 -22.39 -41.19
N GLY A 648 14.37 -23.47 -40.40
CA GLY A 648 14.53 -24.87 -40.83
C GLY A 648 15.94 -25.46 -40.67
N GLU A 649 16.95 -24.63 -40.37
CA GLU A 649 18.35 -25.02 -40.23
C GLU A 649 18.61 -26.08 -39.15
N LEU A 650 17.83 -26.08 -38.06
CA LEU A 650 17.99 -27.03 -36.97
C LEU A 650 17.54 -28.45 -37.39
N GLN A 651 16.50 -28.53 -38.22
CA GLN A 651 15.92 -29.77 -38.75
C GLN A 651 16.85 -30.42 -39.79
N GLU A 652 17.64 -29.63 -40.52
CA GLU A 652 18.71 -30.13 -41.38
C GLU A 652 19.93 -30.60 -40.57
N ALA A 653 20.38 -29.79 -39.61
CA ALA A 653 21.49 -30.15 -38.72
C ALA A 653 21.21 -31.45 -37.93
N TRP A 654 19.95 -31.71 -37.56
CA TRP A 654 19.55 -32.93 -36.87
C TRP A 654 19.80 -34.20 -37.71
N LYS A 655 19.45 -34.18 -39.00
CA LYS A 655 19.61 -35.32 -39.91
C LYS A 655 21.08 -35.74 -40.03
N ASN A 656 21.99 -34.77 -40.03
CA ASN A 656 23.42 -34.97 -40.23
C ASN A 656 24.15 -35.57 -39.01
N LEU A 657 23.53 -35.59 -37.82
CA LEU A 657 24.16 -36.06 -36.57
C LEU A 657 23.70 -37.47 -36.13
N ASN A 658 22.81 -38.13 -36.87
CA ASN A 658 22.35 -39.52 -36.64
C ASN A 658 21.85 -39.88 -35.22
N ILE A 659 21.55 -38.89 -34.36
CA ILE A 659 21.14 -39.06 -32.95
C ILE A 659 19.95 -40.02 -32.77
N THR A 660 19.10 -40.11 -33.78
CA THR A 660 17.84 -40.88 -33.84
C THR A 660 17.69 -41.59 -35.19
N ASN A 661 18.79 -42.20 -35.68
CA ASN A 661 18.87 -42.87 -36.99
C ASN A 661 18.38 -41.97 -38.15
N GLY A 662 18.77 -40.69 -38.14
CA GLY A 662 18.39 -39.69 -39.14
C GLY A 662 16.97 -39.09 -38.99
N THR A 663 16.16 -39.59 -38.04
CA THR A 663 14.78 -39.13 -37.84
C THR A 663 14.74 -37.74 -37.18
N ALA A 664 14.46 -36.70 -37.95
CA ALA A 664 14.29 -35.34 -37.43
C ALA A 664 13.04 -35.22 -36.52
N PRO A 665 13.06 -34.34 -35.50
CA PRO A 665 11.90 -34.06 -34.67
C PRO A 665 10.78 -33.41 -35.51
N SER A 666 9.56 -33.91 -35.30
CA SER A 666 8.34 -33.41 -35.97
C SER A 666 7.78 -32.14 -35.33
N VAL A 667 8.06 -31.93 -34.04
CA VAL A 667 7.60 -30.79 -33.23
C VAL A 667 8.72 -30.36 -32.28
N LEU A 668 8.87 -29.06 -32.05
CA LEU A 668 9.70 -28.49 -30.97
C LEU A 668 8.88 -27.50 -30.15
N ASN A 669 8.67 -27.83 -28.88
CA ASN A 669 8.11 -26.90 -27.90
C ASN A 669 9.25 -26.29 -27.06
N THR A 670 9.22 -24.98 -26.88
CA THR A 670 10.16 -24.24 -26.04
C THR A 670 9.46 -23.59 -24.86
N GLN A 671 10.09 -23.63 -23.68
CA GLN A 671 9.79 -22.75 -22.55
C GLN A 671 11.03 -21.89 -22.33
N GLU A 672 10.91 -20.60 -22.62
CA GLU A 672 12.02 -19.65 -22.56
C GLU A 672 12.46 -19.33 -21.12
N PRO A 673 13.69 -18.82 -20.94
CA PRO A 673 14.14 -18.26 -19.66
C PRO A 673 13.12 -17.30 -19.05
N PHE A 674 12.74 -17.57 -17.80
CA PHE A 674 11.73 -16.83 -17.04
C PHE A 674 10.28 -16.89 -17.57
N ASP A 675 9.96 -17.78 -18.52
CA ASP A 675 8.58 -18.09 -18.91
C ASP A 675 8.03 -19.29 -18.11
N ASN A 676 6.71 -19.37 -18.00
CA ASN A 676 5.96 -20.44 -17.33
C ASN A 676 5.11 -21.23 -18.34
N SER A 677 5.00 -20.75 -19.58
CA SER A 677 4.31 -21.38 -20.69
C SER A 677 5.30 -22.09 -21.62
N SER A 678 4.86 -23.22 -22.18
CA SER A 678 5.58 -23.90 -23.26
C SER A 678 4.86 -23.64 -24.56
N VAL A 679 5.58 -23.17 -25.59
CA VAL A 679 5.04 -22.74 -26.88
C VAL A 679 5.64 -23.58 -28.00
N GLU A 680 4.77 -24.08 -28.87
CA GLU A 680 5.15 -24.83 -30.08
C GLU A 680 5.72 -23.89 -31.15
N LEU A 681 6.92 -24.21 -31.64
CA LEU A 681 7.59 -23.45 -32.68
C LEU A 681 7.11 -23.90 -34.07
N ASN A 682 7.02 -22.93 -34.98
CA ASN A 682 6.53 -23.11 -36.35
C ASN A 682 7.47 -22.40 -37.33
N THR A 683 7.69 -22.98 -38.51
CA THR A 683 8.42 -22.36 -39.63
C THR A 683 7.55 -21.35 -40.36
N ILE A 684 8.17 -20.30 -40.93
CA ILE A 684 7.45 -19.22 -41.62
C ILE A 684 7.19 -19.62 -43.08
N ASN A 685 5.93 -19.50 -43.52
CA ASN A 685 5.52 -19.75 -44.92
C ASN A 685 5.18 -18.43 -45.65
N LYS A 686 4.32 -17.59 -45.05
CA LYS A 686 3.89 -16.31 -45.64
C LYS A 686 3.58 -15.25 -44.58
N LEU A 687 3.68 -13.99 -44.98
CA LEU A 687 3.23 -12.81 -44.23
C LEU A 687 2.01 -12.20 -44.95
N LEU A 688 1.00 -11.73 -44.22
CA LEU A 688 -0.16 -11.02 -44.78
C LEU A 688 -0.46 -9.75 -43.98
N LEU A 689 -0.89 -8.70 -44.68
CA LEU A 689 -1.42 -7.46 -44.10
C LEU A 689 -2.92 -7.65 -43.85
N ILE A 690 -3.34 -7.63 -42.59
CA ILE A 690 -4.73 -7.79 -42.18
C ILE A 690 -5.43 -6.43 -42.08
N THR A 691 -4.74 -5.44 -41.52
CA THR A 691 -5.23 -4.06 -41.39
C THR A 691 -4.25 -3.11 -42.09
N PRO A 692 -4.63 -2.42 -43.18
CA PRO A 692 -3.81 -1.38 -43.78
C PRO A 692 -3.80 -0.10 -42.90
N PRO A 693 -2.75 0.72 -42.95
CA PRO A 693 -2.72 1.98 -42.22
C PRO A 693 -3.70 2.97 -42.85
N ASN A 694 -4.47 3.69 -42.03
CA ASN A 694 -5.52 4.59 -42.52
C ASN A 694 -5.75 5.79 -41.58
N ASN A 695 -6.44 6.84 -42.06
CA ASN A 695 -6.56 8.16 -41.43
C ASN A 695 -5.20 8.79 -41.10
N CYS A 696 -4.23 8.63 -41.99
CA CYS A 696 -2.88 9.18 -41.87
C CYS A 696 -2.88 10.70 -42.11
N ARG A 697 -2.18 11.44 -41.26
CA ARG A 697 -1.94 12.90 -41.41
C ARG A 697 -0.45 13.18 -41.42
N GLN A 698 -0.04 14.24 -42.10
CA GLN A 698 1.37 14.59 -42.27
C GLN A 698 2.11 14.69 -40.92
N GLN A 699 3.23 13.95 -40.77
CA GLN A 699 4.03 13.84 -39.52
C GLN A 699 3.29 13.33 -38.28
N SER A 700 2.05 12.86 -38.41
CA SER A 700 1.19 12.40 -37.32
C SER A 700 0.94 10.90 -37.43
N PRO A 701 0.86 10.14 -36.32
CA PRO A 701 0.48 8.74 -36.37
C PRO A 701 -0.90 8.53 -37.00
N CYS A 702 -1.00 7.56 -37.91
CA CYS A 702 -2.26 7.14 -38.52
C CYS A 702 -3.21 6.62 -37.43
N THR A 703 -4.47 7.07 -37.38
CA THR A 703 -5.38 6.64 -36.30
C THR A 703 -5.77 5.17 -36.41
N ILE A 704 -5.60 4.56 -37.58
CA ILE A 704 -5.61 3.12 -37.79
C ILE A 704 -4.17 2.70 -38.08
N GLN A 705 -3.58 1.97 -37.14
CA GLN A 705 -2.24 1.40 -37.23
C GLN A 705 -2.24 0.12 -38.09
N PRO A 706 -1.16 -0.17 -38.84
CA PRO A 706 -1.10 -1.36 -39.66
C PRO A 706 -0.94 -2.63 -38.82
N VAL A 707 -1.52 -3.74 -39.28
CA VAL A 707 -1.43 -5.05 -38.61
C VAL A 707 -1.07 -6.13 -39.63
N LEU A 708 0.06 -6.80 -39.44
CA LEU A 708 0.50 -7.94 -40.23
C LEU A 708 0.55 -9.21 -39.38
N VAL A 709 0.27 -10.35 -40.01
CA VAL A 709 0.15 -11.69 -39.41
C VAL A 709 0.93 -12.69 -40.24
N ALA A 710 1.74 -13.54 -39.60
CA ALA A 710 2.52 -14.59 -40.25
C ALA A 710 1.84 -15.96 -40.11
N TYR A 711 1.99 -16.79 -41.13
CA TYR A 711 1.35 -18.10 -41.24
C TYR A 711 2.36 -19.21 -41.50
N ASN A 712 2.08 -20.40 -40.99
CA ASN A 712 2.87 -21.62 -41.19
C ASN A 712 2.48 -22.35 -42.50
N VAL A 713 3.03 -23.54 -42.76
CA VAL A 713 2.77 -24.29 -44.00
C VAL A 713 1.35 -24.88 -44.06
N GLU A 714 0.75 -25.23 -42.92
CA GLU A 714 -0.66 -25.66 -42.81
C GLU A 714 -1.66 -24.50 -42.93
N GLY A 715 -1.20 -23.25 -42.95
CA GLY A 715 -2.05 -22.05 -43.02
C GLY A 715 -2.59 -21.55 -41.68
N ASN A 716 -2.04 -22.00 -40.56
CA ASN A 716 -2.33 -21.50 -39.21
C ASN A 716 -1.50 -20.25 -38.87
N VAL A 717 -2.03 -19.39 -38.00
CA VAL A 717 -1.32 -18.19 -37.50
C VAL A 717 -0.20 -18.58 -36.54
N ILE A 718 1.02 -18.15 -36.84
CA ILE A 718 2.19 -18.41 -35.98
C ILE A 718 2.15 -17.48 -34.76
N GLN A 719 1.86 -18.02 -33.57
CA GLN A 719 1.69 -17.20 -32.36
C GLN A 719 2.99 -16.50 -31.90
N LYS A 720 4.15 -17.08 -32.22
CA LYS A 720 5.48 -16.66 -31.74
C LYS A 720 6.51 -16.68 -32.87
N LEU A 721 7.13 -15.54 -33.14
CA LEU A 721 8.30 -15.44 -34.04
C LEU A 721 9.48 -14.84 -33.26
N GLY A 722 10.54 -15.62 -33.10
CA GLY A 722 11.71 -15.28 -32.30
C GLY A 722 11.52 -15.50 -30.80
N SER A 723 12.57 -15.16 -30.06
CA SER A 723 12.53 -15.10 -28.59
C SER A 723 11.80 -13.85 -28.11
N LYS A 724 11.45 -13.81 -26.83
CA LYS A 724 10.88 -12.62 -26.20
C LYS A 724 11.83 -11.40 -26.24
N ASP A 725 13.13 -11.64 -26.10
CA ASP A 725 14.15 -10.60 -26.05
C ASP A 725 14.67 -10.20 -27.45
N ARG A 726 14.52 -11.09 -28.45
CA ARG A 726 14.87 -10.86 -29.86
C ARG A 726 13.71 -11.32 -30.78
N PRO A 727 12.55 -10.63 -30.76
CA PRO A 727 11.42 -10.95 -31.63
C PRO A 727 11.74 -10.59 -33.08
N TRP A 728 11.08 -11.23 -34.04
CA TRP A 728 11.13 -10.78 -35.44
C TRP A 728 10.44 -9.42 -35.57
N GLN A 729 10.97 -8.56 -36.44
CA GLN A 729 10.45 -7.21 -36.65
C GLN A 729 9.88 -7.05 -38.06
N VAL A 730 8.95 -6.11 -38.26
CA VAL A 730 8.54 -5.68 -39.59
C VAL A 730 8.92 -4.22 -39.79
N LYS A 731 9.65 -3.93 -40.87
CA LYS A 731 10.01 -2.57 -41.28
C LYS A 731 9.13 -2.13 -42.45
N ALA A 732 8.47 -1.00 -42.26
CA ALA A 732 7.76 -0.29 -43.31
C ALA A 732 8.72 0.62 -44.10
N SER A 733 8.42 0.81 -45.39
CA SER A 733 9.14 1.69 -46.30
C SER A 733 8.18 2.17 -47.40
N VAL A 734 8.37 3.38 -47.94
CA VAL A 734 7.53 3.86 -49.05
C VAL A 734 8.12 3.37 -50.37
N ILE A 735 7.27 2.84 -51.25
CA ILE A 735 7.69 2.32 -52.56
C ILE A 735 8.33 3.46 -53.38
N GLY A 736 9.50 3.19 -53.96
CA GLY A 736 10.33 4.19 -54.65
C GLY A 736 11.11 5.16 -53.73
N ARG A 737 10.88 5.16 -52.42
CA ARG A 737 11.58 6.01 -51.43
C ARG A 737 12.04 5.20 -50.20
N PRO A 738 12.88 4.16 -50.36
CA PRO A 738 13.25 3.23 -49.27
C PRO A 738 14.06 3.87 -48.13
N ASN A 739 14.73 5.00 -48.39
CA ASN A 739 15.50 5.76 -47.40
C ASN A 739 14.66 6.79 -46.63
N LEU A 740 13.35 6.86 -46.86
CA LEU A 740 12.44 7.75 -46.15
C LEU A 740 12.18 7.20 -44.74
N ILE A 741 12.62 7.94 -43.72
CA ILE A 741 12.36 7.60 -42.32
C ILE A 741 10.87 7.85 -42.01
N LEU A 742 10.17 6.80 -41.58
CA LEU A 742 8.75 6.86 -41.22
C LEU A 742 8.61 6.92 -39.68
N PRO A 743 7.80 7.84 -39.12
CA PRO A 743 7.37 7.77 -37.73
C PRO A 743 6.80 6.38 -37.41
N GLY A 744 7.28 5.75 -36.33
CA GLY A 744 6.88 4.39 -35.95
C GLY A 744 7.07 3.32 -37.04
N GLY A 745 8.01 3.50 -37.97
CA GLY A 745 8.18 2.65 -39.16
C GLY A 745 8.63 1.20 -38.90
N ILE A 746 8.89 0.80 -37.66
CA ILE A 746 9.28 -0.57 -37.28
C ILE A 746 8.38 -1.04 -36.14
N ALA A 747 7.90 -2.28 -36.22
CA ALA A 747 7.14 -2.95 -35.15
C ALA A 747 7.69 -4.33 -34.84
N ASN A 748 7.55 -4.74 -33.58
CA ASN A 748 7.86 -6.11 -33.14
C ASN A 748 6.66 -7.04 -33.42
N TYR A 749 6.94 -8.29 -33.79
CA TYR A 749 5.94 -9.35 -33.85
C TYR A 749 5.70 -9.96 -32.45
N SER A 750 4.44 -10.07 -32.02
CA SER A 750 4.06 -10.66 -30.74
C SER A 750 2.59 -11.04 -30.69
N GLY A 751 2.26 -12.18 -30.08
CA GLY A 751 0.86 -12.65 -29.95
C GLY A 751 0.18 -12.86 -31.30
N GLY A 752 0.88 -13.44 -32.27
CA GLY A 752 0.35 -13.69 -33.61
C GLY A 752 0.35 -12.50 -34.59
N GLN A 753 0.74 -11.28 -34.17
CA GLN A 753 0.64 -10.09 -35.02
C GLN A 753 1.73 -9.03 -34.76
N THR A 754 1.87 -8.05 -35.65
CA THR A 754 2.75 -6.86 -35.43
C THR A 754 2.12 -5.82 -34.52
N GLN A 755 2.88 -5.26 -33.58
CA GLN A 755 2.45 -4.14 -32.74
C GLN A 755 3.00 -2.79 -33.23
N TYR A 756 2.30 -2.17 -34.19
CA TYR A 756 2.54 -0.77 -34.55
C TYR A 756 1.75 0.16 -33.61
N THR A 757 2.41 1.18 -33.04
CA THR A 757 1.80 2.13 -32.08
C THR A 757 1.88 3.59 -32.51
N LEU A 758 2.89 3.95 -33.31
CA LEU A 758 3.18 5.33 -33.75
C LEU A 758 3.42 5.43 -35.27
N PHE A 759 2.99 4.45 -36.05
CA PHE A 759 3.15 4.43 -37.51
C PHE A 759 2.48 5.66 -38.13
N GLY A 760 3.24 6.44 -38.91
CA GLY A 760 2.77 7.62 -39.61
C GLY A 760 3.48 7.82 -40.95
N LEU A 761 2.97 8.72 -41.78
CA LEU A 761 3.53 9.05 -43.09
C LEU A 761 3.95 10.55 -43.14
N PRO A 762 5.14 10.88 -43.67
CA PRO A 762 5.75 12.20 -43.47
C PRO A 762 5.27 13.29 -44.44
N ASP A 763 4.68 12.91 -45.58
CA ASP A 763 4.40 13.80 -46.71
C ASP A 763 2.93 13.69 -47.17
N ILE A 764 2.30 14.82 -47.49
CA ILE A 764 0.92 14.87 -48.03
C ILE A 764 0.85 14.21 -49.41
N GLY A 765 -0.27 13.55 -49.71
CA GLY A 765 -0.55 12.96 -51.01
C GLY A 765 -1.03 11.53 -50.87
N THR A 766 -0.74 10.69 -51.86
CA THR A 766 -1.12 9.28 -51.84
C THR A 766 0.11 8.40 -52.07
N GLN A 767 0.37 7.45 -51.17
CA GLN A 767 1.61 6.68 -51.11
C GLN A 767 1.33 5.18 -51.00
N GLN A 768 2.20 4.32 -51.52
CA GLN A 768 2.18 2.88 -51.22
C GLN A 768 3.30 2.54 -50.24
N VAL A 769 2.98 1.69 -49.26
CA VAL A 769 3.90 1.23 -48.22
C VAL A 769 4.21 -0.25 -48.45
N GLN A 770 5.49 -0.57 -48.47
CA GLN A 770 6.02 -1.94 -48.46
C GLN A 770 6.50 -2.29 -47.05
N PHE A 771 6.01 -3.41 -46.53
CA PHE A 771 6.41 -4.03 -45.28
C PHE A 771 7.32 -5.23 -45.57
N ASN A 772 8.52 -5.21 -44.99
CA ASN A 772 9.51 -6.27 -45.10
C ASN A 772 9.77 -6.86 -43.72
N LEU A 773 9.74 -8.19 -43.60
CA LEU A 773 10.11 -8.88 -42.38
C LEU A 773 11.64 -8.83 -42.17
N ILE A 774 12.07 -8.45 -40.97
CA ILE A 774 13.46 -8.44 -40.51
C ILE A 774 13.63 -9.58 -39.50
N PRO A 775 14.54 -10.54 -39.74
CA PRO A 775 14.88 -11.56 -38.77
C PRO A 775 15.77 -10.97 -37.66
N PRO A 776 15.79 -11.58 -36.46
CA PRO A 776 16.79 -11.26 -35.45
C PRO A 776 18.17 -11.82 -35.84
N ASP A 777 19.23 -11.31 -35.20
CA ASP A 777 20.60 -11.77 -35.43
C ASP A 777 20.72 -13.31 -35.36
N GLY A 778 21.51 -13.88 -36.28
CA GLY A 778 21.82 -15.31 -36.32
C GLY A 778 20.92 -16.17 -37.22
N VAL A 779 19.96 -15.59 -37.94
CA VAL A 779 19.26 -16.26 -39.06
C VAL A 779 20.11 -16.13 -40.34
N ASN A 780 20.22 -17.20 -41.13
CA ASN A 780 20.95 -17.16 -42.41
C ASN A 780 20.23 -16.31 -43.47
N SER A 781 20.96 -15.47 -44.21
CA SER A 781 20.39 -14.60 -45.26
C SER A 781 19.81 -15.38 -46.45
N SER A 782 20.20 -16.64 -46.65
CA SER A 782 19.61 -17.54 -47.65
C SER A 782 18.11 -17.81 -47.42
N PHE A 783 17.65 -17.79 -46.17
CA PHE A 783 16.24 -17.99 -45.82
C PHE A 783 15.35 -16.83 -46.32
N LEU A 784 15.84 -15.59 -46.20
CA LEU A 784 15.14 -14.40 -46.71
C LEU A 784 15.11 -14.33 -48.24
N ALA A 785 16.13 -14.87 -48.91
CA ALA A 785 16.23 -14.88 -50.36
C ALA A 785 15.28 -15.90 -51.02
N THR A 786 14.89 -16.95 -50.29
CA THR A 786 14.01 -18.02 -50.79
C THR A 786 12.56 -17.85 -50.36
N THR A 787 12.30 -17.20 -49.21
CA THR A 787 10.95 -17.01 -48.66
C THR A 787 10.45 -15.59 -48.94
N ASN A 788 9.43 -15.43 -49.80
CA ASN A 788 8.90 -14.10 -50.15
C ASN A 788 8.04 -13.50 -49.02
N LEU A 789 8.70 -12.87 -48.04
CA LEU A 789 8.10 -12.26 -46.85
C LEU A 789 7.94 -10.74 -46.98
N THR A 790 7.57 -10.29 -48.18
CA THR A 790 7.25 -8.89 -48.52
C THR A 790 5.74 -8.72 -48.68
N VAL A 791 5.15 -7.66 -48.11
CA VAL A 791 3.75 -7.30 -48.31
C VAL A 791 3.63 -5.82 -48.66
N GLN A 792 2.73 -5.46 -49.58
CA GLN A 792 2.51 -4.07 -50.02
C GLN A 792 1.07 -3.63 -49.71
N THR A 793 0.88 -2.35 -49.40
CA THR A 793 -0.45 -1.76 -49.23
C THR A 793 -1.10 -1.41 -50.57
N ALA A 794 -2.43 -1.27 -50.56
CA ALA A 794 -3.09 -0.37 -51.49
C ALA A 794 -2.60 1.08 -51.30
N PHE A 795 -3.01 1.99 -52.17
CA PHE A 795 -2.71 3.42 -52.05
C PHE A 795 -3.29 4.01 -50.74
N VAL A 796 -2.42 4.57 -49.90
CA VAL A 796 -2.76 5.22 -48.62
C VAL A 796 -2.76 6.73 -48.80
N SER A 797 -3.88 7.39 -48.52
CA SER A 797 -3.99 8.85 -48.55
C SER A 797 -3.50 9.48 -47.25
N VAL A 798 -2.70 10.54 -47.36
CA VAL A 798 -2.14 11.33 -46.27
C VAL A 798 -2.64 12.76 -46.40
N THR A 799 -3.45 13.21 -45.44
CA THR A 799 -4.01 14.56 -45.44
C THR A 799 -3.14 15.54 -44.62
N ARG A 800 -3.39 16.84 -44.77
CA ARG A 800 -2.74 17.87 -43.93
C ARG A 800 -3.12 17.66 -42.46
N ALA A 801 -2.15 17.79 -41.56
CA ALA A 801 -2.41 17.77 -40.12
C ALA A 801 -3.06 19.09 -39.67
N ILE A 802 -4.13 19.00 -38.87
CA ILE A 802 -4.70 20.14 -38.16
C ILE A 802 -4.00 20.20 -36.81
N LEU A 803 -3.37 21.34 -36.50
CA LEU A 803 -2.47 21.46 -35.36
C LEU A 803 -3.18 22.12 -34.17
N ALA A 804 -2.94 21.55 -33.00
CA ALA A 804 -3.13 22.22 -31.71
C ALA A 804 -1.74 22.38 -31.05
N GLY A 805 -1.70 22.71 -29.77
CA GLY A 805 -0.48 22.55 -29.00
C GLY A 805 -0.73 22.57 -27.51
N GLN A 806 0.29 22.16 -26.78
CA GLN A 806 0.23 21.75 -25.40
C GLN A 806 1.38 22.40 -24.62
N GLN A 807 1.12 22.82 -23.38
CA GLN A 807 2.16 23.36 -22.50
C GLN A 807 3.07 22.25 -21.97
N VAL A 808 4.37 22.53 -21.94
CA VAL A 808 5.42 21.57 -21.55
C VAL A 808 5.96 21.86 -20.16
N ASN A 809 6.15 23.14 -19.80
CA ASN A 809 6.57 23.56 -18.46
C ASN A 809 5.40 24.13 -17.66
N ASN A 810 5.21 23.66 -16.42
CA ASN A 810 4.15 24.16 -15.55
C ASN A 810 4.63 25.40 -14.78
N ILE A 811 3.92 26.53 -14.95
CA ILE A 811 4.17 27.78 -14.21
C ILE A 811 2.89 28.17 -13.50
N TYR A 812 2.80 27.94 -12.19
CA TYR A 812 1.57 28.22 -11.44
C TYR A 812 1.60 29.55 -10.69
N VAL A 813 2.78 30.00 -10.26
CA VAL A 813 2.97 31.23 -9.46
C VAL A 813 4.18 32.01 -9.97
N VAL A 814 4.05 33.34 -10.04
CA VAL A 814 5.15 34.31 -10.23
C VAL A 814 4.87 35.57 -9.39
N ASN A 815 5.89 36.37 -9.09
CA ASN A 815 5.71 37.68 -8.48
C ASN A 815 5.37 38.76 -9.53
N VAL A 816 4.81 39.89 -9.07
CA VAL A 816 4.60 41.09 -9.91
C VAL A 816 5.95 41.58 -10.46
N ASN A 817 6.00 41.80 -11.77
CA ASN A 817 7.20 42.15 -12.55
C ASN A 817 8.32 41.09 -12.61
N GLU A 818 8.16 39.90 -12.01
CA GLU A 818 9.13 38.81 -12.15
C GLU A 818 9.14 38.25 -13.59
N THR A 819 10.34 37.97 -14.11
CA THR A 819 10.54 37.46 -15.46
C THR A 819 10.47 35.94 -15.50
N PHE A 820 9.53 35.40 -16.27
CA PHE A 820 9.34 33.96 -16.51
C PHE A 820 9.41 33.62 -18.01
N SER A 821 9.42 32.32 -18.33
CA SER A 821 9.50 31.79 -19.70
C SER A 821 8.56 30.61 -19.91
N VAL A 822 7.71 30.65 -20.95
CA VAL A 822 6.71 29.60 -21.23
C VAL A 822 7.12 28.76 -22.43
N THR A 823 7.12 27.44 -22.26
CA THR A 823 7.48 26.42 -23.28
C THR A 823 6.25 25.60 -23.67
N LEU A 824 5.98 25.56 -24.96
CA LEU A 824 4.84 24.89 -25.60
C LEU A 824 5.31 23.92 -26.69
N MET A 825 4.47 22.97 -27.10
CA MET A 825 4.74 21.99 -28.16
C MET A 825 3.53 21.86 -29.10
N PRO A 826 3.68 22.03 -30.43
CA PRO A 826 2.64 21.69 -31.39
C PRO A 826 2.33 20.19 -31.42
N VAL A 827 1.05 19.84 -31.43
CA VAL A 827 0.54 18.46 -31.50
C VAL A 827 -0.53 18.32 -32.58
N ASP A 828 -0.78 17.10 -33.02
CA ASP A 828 -1.95 16.81 -33.85
C ASP A 828 -3.24 17.00 -33.02
N SER A 829 -4.16 17.83 -33.50
CA SER A 829 -5.39 18.19 -32.76
C SER A 829 -6.38 17.04 -32.53
N ILE A 830 -6.20 15.88 -33.18
CA ILE A 830 -7.10 14.73 -33.08
C ILE A 830 -6.49 13.62 -32.22
N THR A 831 -5.18 13.33 -32.36
CA THR A 831 -4.50 12.32 -31.52
C THR A 831 -3.87 12.89 -30.26
N LEU A 832 -3.66 14.21 -30.19
CA LEU A 832 -2.92 14.92 -29.14
C LEU A 832 -1.47 14.42 -28.97
N LEU A 833 -0.91 13.81 -30.01
CA LEU A 833 0.47 13.30 -30.02
C LEU A 833 1.45 14.31 -30.64
N LYS A 834 2.70 14.28 -30.14
CA LYS A 834 3.86 15.02 -30.68
C LYS A 834 4.06 14.68 -32.16
N LEU A 835 4.24 15.70 -32.99
CA LEU A 835 4.52 15.56 -34.43
C LEU A 835 5.95 15.05 -34.65
N GLY A 836 6.17 14.26 -35.69
CA GLY A 836 7.51 13.77 -36.07
C GLY A 836 8.49 14.89 -36.47
N LYS A 837 7.98 16.00 -37.01
CA LYS A 837 8.70 17.26 -37.27
C LYS A 837 7.73 18.44 -37.26
N ILE A 838 8.15 19.59 -36.73
CA ILE A 838 7.33 20.82 -36.72
C ILE A 838 7.61 21.79 -37.89
N GLN A 839 8.54 21.50 -38.80
CA GLN A 839 8.84 22.35 -39.96
C GLN A 839 8.93 21.52 -41.26
N TRP A 840 8.36 22.04 -42.35
CA TRP A 840 8.16 21.32 -43.62
C TRP A 840 8.67 22.11 -44.82
N GLY A 841 10.00 22.28 -44.90
CA GLY A 841 10.67 23.05 -45.94
C GLY A 841 11.27 24.35 -45.41
N SER A 842 11.27 25.39 -46.25
CA SER A 842 12.01 26.65 -46.05
C SER A 842 11.26 27.74 -45.26
N TRP A 843 9.99 27.53 -44.90
CA TRP A 843 9.23 28.47 -44.08
C TRP A 843 9.61 28.35 -42.59
N THR A 844 9.39 29.40 -41.82
CA THR A 844 9.76 29.54 -40.40
C THR A 844 8.52 29.76 -39.53
N TRP A 845 8.64 29.59 -38.22
CA TRP A 845 7.59 29.98 -37.26
C TRP A 845 7.83 31.36 -36.69
N SER A 846 6.74 32.06 -36.40
CA SER A 846 6.69 33.24 -35.52
C SER A 846 5.71 32.98 -34.38
N ALA A 847 5.91 33.60 -33.22
CA ALA A 847 4.96 33.56 -32.12
C ALA A 847 4.73 34.97 -31.55
N ASN A 848 3.48 35.31 -31.26
CA ASN A 848 3.09 36.53 -30.56
C ASN A 848 2.38 36.16 -29.25
N VAL A 849 2.78 36.78 -28.14
CA VAL A 849 2.26 36.49 -26.80
C VAL A 849 1.44 37.66 -26.30
N THR A 850 0.22 37.36 -25.85
CA THR A 850 -0.74 38.34 -25.31
C THR A 850 -1.37 37.79 -24.03
N LEU A 851 -1.96 38.66 -23.19
CA LEU A 851 -2.87 38.19 -22.15
C LEU A 851 -4.18 37.73 -22.80
N ARG A 852 -4.65 36.53 -22.44
CA ARG A 852 -5.95 36.03 -22.87
C ARG A 852 -7.06 36.86 -22.20
N SER A 853 -7.98 37.42 -22.98
CA SER A 853 -9.19 38.02 -22.42
C SER A 853 -10.18 36.94 -21.97
N LEU A 854 -10.60 36.99 -20.72
CA LEU A 854 -11.61 36.10 -20.14
C LEU A 854 -13.03 36.63 -20.42
N PRO A 855 -14.06 35.77 -20.54
CA PRO A 855 -15.45 36.20 -20.78
C PRO A 855 -16.06 37.11 -19.71
N LYS A 856 -15.56 37.04 -18.47
CA LYS A 856 -15.90 37.88 -17.31
C LYS A 856 -14.68 37.86 -16.37
N LEU A 857 -14.65 38.70 -15.32
CA LEU A 857 -13.67 38.61 -14.23
C LEU A 857 -12.19 38.71 -14.66
N ASN A 858 -11.90 39.53 -15.67
CA ASN A 858 -10.53 39.98 -15.97
C ASN A 858 -9.96 40.80 -14.81
N ARG A 859 -8.63 40.80 -14.67
CA ARG A 859 -7.88 41.65 -13.74
C ARG A 859 -7.19 42.79 -14.51
N TYR A 860 -6.97 43.91 -13.82
CA TYR A 860 -6.21 45.03 -14.37
C TYR A 860 -4.73 44.69 -14.33
N GLY A 861 -4.12 44.48 -15.50
CA GLY A 861 -2.71 44.19 -15.67
C GLY A 861 -2.35 44.10 -17.15
N SER A 862 -1.06 44.22 -17.46
CA SER A 862 -0.53 44.11 -18.83
C SER A 862 0.71 43.21 -18.85
N LEU A 863 0.84 42.42 -19.91
CA LEU A 863 2.06 41.67 -20.18
C LEU A 863 3.18 42.66 -20.53
N VAL A 864 4.21 42.70 -19.70
CA VAL A 864 5.43 43.45 -19.95
C VAL A 864 6.41 42.51 -20.65
N GLN A 865 6.68 42.80 -21.92
CA GLN A 865 7.75 42.17 -22.67
C GLN A 865 9.00 43.04 -22.54
N SER A 866 10.08 42.47 -22.00
CA SER A 866 11.36 43.18 -21.93
C SER A 866 12.02 43.27 -23.30
N ASN A 867 12.96 44.20 -23.48
CA ASN A 867 13.82 44.27 -24.68
C ASN A 867 14.70 43.01 -24.89
N LEU A 868 14.68 42.06 -23.95
CA LEU A 868 15.36 40.77 -24.00
C LEU A 868 14.40 39.59 -24.26
N SER A 869 13.11 39.84 -24.48
CA SER A 869 12.15 38.77 -24.77
C SER A 869 12.38 38.17 -26.16
N SER A 870 12.62 36.86 -26.21
CA SER A 870 12.85 36.12 -27.45
C SER A 870 11.92 34.92 -27.58
N THR A 871 11.52 34.60 -28.81
CA THR A 871 10.87 33.33 -29.15
C THR A 871 11.93 32.37 -29.67
N ASN A 872 12.23 31.34 -28.89
CA ASN A 872 13.19 30.29 -29.23
C ASN A 872 12.43 29.04 -29.69
N ILE A 873 12.58 28.66 -30.95
CA ILE A 873 11.95 27.48 -31.54
C ILE A 873 12.99 26.37 -31.64
N ASP A 874 12.82 25.29 -30.87
CA ASP A 874 13.64 24.08 -30.99
C ASP A 874 13.00 23.14 -32.02
N LEU A 875 13.65 22.99 -33.17
CA LEU A 875 13.20 22.11 -34.26
C LEU A 875 13.52 20.62 -34.01
N THR A 876 14.39 20.32 -33.05
CA THR A 876 14.79 18.97 -32.64
C THR A 876 13.80 18.43 -31.62
N GLU A 877 13.54 19.20 -30.55
CA GLU A 877 12.54 18.85 -29.55
C GLU A 877 11.11 19.22 -29.96
N GLY A 878 10.94 20.00 -31.03
CA GLY A 878 9.61 20.42 -31.50
C GLY A 878 8.90 21.36 -30.52
N THR A 879 9.64 22.11 -29.71
CA THR A 879 9.09 23.02 -28.69
C THR A 879 9.34 24.48 -29.05
N VAL A 880 8.48 25.37 -28.55
CA VAL A 880 8.63 26.82 -28.67
C VAL A 880 8.59 27.44 -27.28
N THR A 881 9.68 28.11 -26.91
CA THR A 881 9.83 28.81 -25.63
C THR A 881 9.86 30.31 -25.85
N VAL A 882 8.95 31.05 -25.23
CA VAL A 882 9.01 32.52 -25.18
C VAL A 882 9.56 32.96 -23.83
N THR A 883 10.59 33.80 -23.86
CA THR A 883 11.40 34.16 -22.69
C THR A 883 11.17 35.59 -22.20
N ASN A 884 11.58 35.87 -20.96
CA ASN A 884 11.62 37.19 -20.34
C ASN A 884 10.29 37.97 -20.41
N LEU A 885 9.21 37.24 -20.13
CA LEU A 885 7.83 37.73 -19.97
C LEU A 885 7.61 38.11 -18.50
N ALA A 886 6.91 39.21 -18.23
CA ALA A 886 6.51 39.62 -16.88
C ALA A 886 5.07 40.18 -16.87
N ILE A 887 4.41 40.20 -15.71
CA ILE A 887 3.06 40.79 -15.55
C ILE A 887 3.10 41.78 -14.37
N ASN A 888 2.58 42.99 -14.59
CA ASN A 888 2.79 44.14 -13.70
C ASN A 888 1.72 44.36 -12.62
N ALA A 889 0.81 43.42 -12.40
CA ALA A 889 -0.28 43.58 -11.42
C ALA A 889 -0.85 42.24 -10.93
N THR A 890 -1.33 42.20 -9.68
CA THR A 890 -1.76 40.96 -9.01
C THR A 890 -3.08 40.38 -9.54
N GLY A 891 -3.17 39.06 -9.58
CA GLY A 891 -4.32 38.30 -10.11
C GLY A 891 -3.89 37.00 -10.78
N MET A 892 -4.84 36.18 -11.20
CA MET A 892 -4.56 35.03 -12.07
C MET A 892 -4.78 35.42 -13.54
N TYR A 893 -3.84 35.06 -14.40
CA TYR A 893 -3.85 35.38 -15.83
C TYR A 893 -3.56 34.13 -16.67
N MET A 894 -4.12 34.07 -17.88
CA MET A 894 -3.69 33.10 -18.90
C MET A 894 -2.99 33.85 -20.03
N LEU A 895 -1.96 33.24 -20.61
CA LEU A 895 -1.36 33.73 -21.85
C LEU A 895 -2.06 33.10 -23.06
N GLN A 896 -2.23 33.91 -24.10
CA GLN A 896 -2.59 33.46 -25.43
C GLN A 896 -1.38 33.66 -26.35
N ILE A 897 -0.82 32.55 -26.83
CA ILE A 897 0.34 32.51 -27.71
C ILE A 897 -0.14 32.14 -29.11
N LEU A 898 -0.18 33.12 -30.01
CA LEU A 898 -0.53 32.94 -31.42
C LEU A 898 0.74 32.57 -32.19
N MET A 899 0.82 31.34 -32.67
CA MET A 899 1.92 30.86 -33.51
C MET A 899 1.49 30.82 -34.97
N VAL A 900 2.29 31.40 -35.88
CA VAL A 900 1.99 31.49 -37.31
C VAL A 900 3.21 31.09 -38.14
N SER A 901 3.00 30.21 -39.12
CA SER A 901 4.04 29.81 -40.08
C SER A 901 4.22 30.90 -41.16
N SER A 902 5.43 31.14 -41.66
CA SER A 902 5.70 32.27 -42.56
C SER A 902 5.09 32.16 -43.97
N ASN A 903 4.52 31.00 -44.31
CA ASN A 903 3.66 30.75 -45.47
C ASN A 903 2.15 30.91 -45.18
N ASN A 904 1.75 31.21 -43.94
CA ASN A 904 0.37 31.29 -43.44
C ASN A 904 -0.48 30.00 -43.57
N ASP A 905 0.11 28.86 -43.99
CA ASP A 905 -0.59 27.56 -44.05
C ASP A 905 -1.03 27.02 -42.68
N HIS A 906 -0.39 27.49 -41.59
CA HIS A 906 -0.67 27.07 -40.23
C HIS A 906 -0.73 28.26 -39.27
N SER A 907 -1.84 28.36 -38.54
CA SER A 907 -2.02 29.26 -37.41
C SER A 907 -2.50 28.43 -36.22
N ILE A 908 -1.79 28.53 -35.09
CA ILE A 908 -2.08 27.77 -33.87
C ILE A 908 -2.31 28.77 -32.74
N VAL A 909 -3.48 28.73 -32.13
CA VAL A 909 -3.76 29.46 -30.88
C VAL A 909 -3.44 28.52 -29.72
N LEU A 910 -2.46 28.92 -28.91
CA LEU A 910 -2.00 28.17 -27.76
C LEU A 910 -2.34 28.93 -26.48
N LEU A 911 -2.71 28.21 -25.44
CA LEU A 911 -3.20 28.76 -24.18
C LEU A 911 -2.35 28.20 -23.04
N SER A 912 -1.86 29.06 -22.15
CA SER A 912 -1.20 28.59 -20.93
C SER A 912 -2.23 28.11 -19.91
N ASN A 913 -1.76 27.39 -18.89
CA ASN A 913 -2.41 27.29 -17.59
C ASN A 913 -2.61 28.70 -16.95
N GLY A 914 -3.47 28.78 -15.93
CA GLY A 914 -3.63 29.98 -15.13
C GLY A 914 -2.40 30.24 -14.26
N ILE A 915 -1.72 31.37 -14.48
CA ILE A 915 -0.55 31.85 -13.75
C ILE A 915 -1.02 32.82 -12.68
N LEU A 916 -0.80 32.50 -11.40
CA LEU A 916 -1.06 33.39 -10.27
C LEU A 916 0.08 34.39 -10.11
N VAL A 917 -0.19 35.66 -10.37
CA VAL A 917 0.73 36.78 -10.15
C VAL A 917 0.46 37.35 -8.76
N LYS A 918 1.40 37.16 -7.83
CA LYS A 918 1.32 37.61 -6.43
C LYS A 918 2.19 38.83 -6.17
N ASP A 919 1.92 39.54 -5.08
CA ASP A 919 2.83 40.55 -4.55
C ASP A 919 4.07 39.88 -3.92
N ASP A 920 5.24 40.53 -3.96
CA ASP A 920 6.47 40.04 -3.33
C ASP A 920 6.25 39.77 -1.82
N THR A 921 5.48 40.64 -1.17
CA THR A 921 5.19 40.56 0.28
C THR A 921 4.29 39.39 0.68
N VAL A 922 3.57 38.78 -0.26
CA VAL A 922 2.68 37.65 0.03
C VAL A 922 3.45 36.33 -0.06
N THR A 923 3.79 35.73 1.08
CA THR A 923 4.28 34.35 1.12
C THR A 923 3.11 33.39 0.90
N LEU A 924 3.14 32.60 -0.17
CA LEU A 924 2.18 31.50 -0.35
C LEU A 924 2.68 30.24 0.37
N ILE A 925 1.75 29.45 0.89
CA ILE A 925 2.00 28.10 1.35
C ILE A 925 2.15 27.21 0.10
N THR A 926 3.40 26.82 -0.20
CA THR A 926 3.73 25.96 -1.34
C THR A 926 3.63 24.47 -1.04
N GLU A 927 3.58 24.10 0.23
CA GLU A 927 3.50 22.71 0.70
C GLU A 927 2.41 22.59 1.78
N SER A 928 1.23 22.12 1.40
CA SER A 928 0.16 21.72 2.31
C SER A 928 -0.71 20.63 1.68
N ASP A 929 -0.62 19.41 2.20
CA ASP A 929 -1.22 18.20 1.63
C ASP A 929 -2.77 18.20 1.66
N SER A 930 -3.37 19.10 2.45
CA SER A 930 -4.80 19.41 2.43
C SER A 930 -5.03 20.90 2.67
N PHE A 931 -5.60 21.59 1.68
CA PHE A 931 -6.17 22.92 1.90
C PHE A 931 -7.45 22.82 2.75
N SER A 932 -7.58 23.70 3.74
CA SER A 932 -8.65 23.72 4.75
C SER A 932 -10.01 24.14 4.19
N SER A 933 -10.00 24.80 3.03
CA SER A 933 -11.15 25.46 2.43
C SER A 933 -11.37 24.99 1.00
N ASN A 934 -12.64 24.89 0.61
CA ASN A 934 -13.03 24.50 -0.74
C ASN A 934 -14.33 25.17 -1.18
N ILE A 935 -14.53 25.26 -2.48
CA ILE A 935 -15.76 25.74 -3.12
C ILE A 935 -16.24 24.64 -4.06
N THR A 936 -17.52 24.29 -3.97
CA THR A 936 -18.15 23.27 -4.83
C THR A 936 -19.10 23.95 -5.82
N PHE A 937 -18.91 23.71 -7.12
CA PHE A 937 -19.80 24.21 -8.17
C PHE A 937 -20.62 23.07 -8.80
N ALA A 938 -21.89 23.34 -9.11
CA ALA A 938 -22.67 22.50 -10.01
C ALA A 938 -22.11 22.65 -11.43
N GLY A 939 -21.54 21.57 -11.96
CA GLY A 939 -20.94 21.46 -13.28
C GLY A 939 -20.27 20.10 -13.48
N ASP A 940 -19.93 19.78 -14.72
CA ASP A 940 -19.23 18.54 -15.10
C ASP A 940 -17.75 18.82 -15.37
N PHE A 941 -16.88 18.24 -14.55
CA PHE A 941 -15.42 18.35 -14.69
C PHE A 941 -14.89 17.72 -15.98
N ASP A 942 -15.40 16.55 -16.39
CA ASP A 942 -14.91 15.86 -17.59
C ASP A 942 -15.33 16.61 -18.86
N ALA A 943 -16.53 17.21 -18.86
CA ALA A 943 -16.98 18.10 -19.94
C ALA A 943 -16.14 19.39 -20.02
N LEU A 944 -15.78 20.01 -18.88
CA LEU A 944 -14.92 21.20 -18.86
C LEU A 944 -13.46 20.90 -19.24
N ASN A 945 -12.96 19.72 -18.88
CA ASN A 945 -11.62 19.26 -19.26
C ASN A 945 -11.54 18.93 -20.76
N SER A 946 -12.48 18.12 -21.28
CA SER A 946 -12.52 17.75 -22.69
C SER A 946 -12.83 18.90 -23.65
N SER A 947 -13.50 19.97 -23.18
CA SER A 947 -13.69 21.22 -23.94
C SER A 947 -12.57 22.25 -23.76
N GLY A 948 -11.49 21.93 -23.03
CA GLY A 948 -10.35 22.85 -22.80
C GLY A 948 -10.68 24.08 -21.96
N LYS A 949 -11.84 24.11 -21.30
CA LYS A 949 -12.33 25.26 -20.51
C LYS A 949 -11.86 25.26 -19.05
N LEU A 950 -11.34 24.14 -18.53
CA LEU A 950 -11.03 23.98 -17.11
C LEU A 950 -10.13 25.09 -16.53
N GLU A 951 -9.03 25.43 -17.19
CA GLU A 951 -8.10 26.50 -16.76
C GLU A 951 -8.67 27.91 -16.90
N GLU A 952 -9.60 28.12 -17.86
CA GLU A 952 -10.36 29.38 -17.95
C GLU A 952 -11.24 29.55 -16.71
N LYS A 953 -11.97 28.49 -16.31
CA LYS A 953 -12.80 28.52 -15.10
C LYS A 953 -11.94 28.69 -13.84
N ARG A 954 -10.81 27.98 -13.70
CA ARG A 954 -9.84 28.17 -12.60
C ARG A 954 -9.41 29.65 -12.49
N THR A 955 -8.98 30.24 -13.60
CA THR A 955 -8.55 31.65 -13.66
C THR A 955 -9.67 32.61 -13.23
N MET A 956 -10.89 32.42 -13.73
CA MET A 956 -12.05 33.25 -13.36
C MET A 956 -12.45 33.08 -11.88
N ILE A 957 -12.35 31.87 -11.33
CA ILE A 957 -12.68 31.58 -9.92
C ILE A 957 -11.66 32.24 -8.99
N CYS A 958 -10.36 32.16 -9.29
CA CYS A 958 -9.32 32.89 -8.54
C CYS A 958 -9.58 34.39 -8.55
N ASN A 959 -9.80 34.97 -9.74
CA ASN A 959 -10.05 36.40 -9.89
C ASN A 959 -11.34 36.86 -9.20
N HIS A 960 -12.38 36.03 -9.15
CA HIS A 960 -13.58 36.32 -8.37
C HIS A 960 -13.30 36.37 -6.86
N MET A 961 -12.57 35.38 -6.32
CA MET A 961 -12.16 35.35 -4.92
C MET A 961 -11.32 36.58 -4.54
N ILE A 962 -10.33 36.94 -5.36
CA ILE A 962 -9.52 38.15 -5.16
C ILE A 962 -10.42 39.41 -5.19
N ASN A 963 -11.36 39.50 -6.14
CA ASN A 963 -12.23 40.68 -6.29
C ASN A 963 -13.27 40.84 -5.16
N VAL A 964 -13.73 39.77 -4.51
CA VAL A 964 -14.59 39.90 -3.29
C VAL A 964 -13.79 40.29 -2.04
N GLY A 965 -12.46 40.13 -2.09
CA GLY A 965 -11.53 40.39 -1.00
C GLY A 965 -11.13 39.15 -0.20
N MET A 966 -11.10 37.96 -0.82
CA MET A 966 -10.59 36.74 -0.19
C MET A 966 -9.05 36.82 -0.07
N PRO A 967 -8.47 36.71 1.14
CA PRO A 967 -7.03 36.81 1.38
C PRO A 967 -6.33 35.48 1.10
N LEU A 968 -6.25 35.10 -0.18
CA LEU A 968 -5.64 33.83 -0.60
C LEU A 968 -4.15 33.76 -0.21
N ILE A 969 -3.77 32.67 0.46
CA ILE A 969 -2.37 32.35 0.81
C ILE A 969 -1.89 31.05 0.14
N SER A 970 -2.61 30.58 -0.87
CA SER A 970 -2.19 29.51 -1.78
C SER A 970 -2.58 29.81 -3.23
N ASP A 971 -2.05 29.03 -4.17
CA ASP A 971 -2.72 28.83 -5.46
C ASP A 971 -3.95 27.91 -5.28
N ILE A 972 -4.83 27.84 -6.28
CA ILE A 972 -6.09 27.09 -6.22
C ILE A 972 -6.09 25.89 -7.17
N ILE A 973 -6.60 24.75 -6.71
CA ILE A 973 -6.58 23.47 -7.43
C ILE A 973 -8.02 23.00 -7.71
N VAL A 974 -8.27 22.46 -8.89
CA VAL A 974 -9.61 21.97 -9.31
C VAL A 974 -9.63 20.44 -9.39
N PHE A 975 -10.60 19.82 -8.72
CA PHE A 975 -10.75 18.36 -8.61
C PHE A 975 -11.97 17.83 -9.37
N LYS A 976 -11.86 16.55 -9.77
CA LYS A 976 -12.89 15.80 -10.50
C LYS A 976 -14.09 15.47 -9.62
N GLY A 977 -15.29 15.79 -10.12
CA GLY A 977 -16.57 15.66 -9.44
C GLY A 977 -17.46 16.86 -9.78
N SER A 978 -18.26 17.32 -8.83
CA SER A 978 -18.99 18.61 -8.88
C SER A 978 -18.02 19.79 -8.74
N VAL A 979 -17.14 19.94 -9.75
CA VAL A 979 -16.11 20.99 -9.93
C VAL A 979 -15.69 21.63 -8.61
N VAL A 980 -14.89 20.88 -7.83
CA VAL A 980 -14.47 21.29 -6.49
C VAL A 980 -13.15 22.05 -6.60
N VAL A 981 -13.09 23.26 -6.05
CA VAL A 981 -11.91 24.12 -6.03
C VAL A 981 -11.39 24.23 -4.61
N THR A 982 -10.17 23.81 -4.33
CA THR A 982 -9.53 23.88 -3.01
C THR A 982 -8.52 25.03 -2.96
N TYR A 983 -8.43 25.69 -1.81
CA TYR A 983 -7.57 26.86 -1.58
C TYR A 983 -7.35 27.13 -0.09
N GLU A 984 -6.30 27.87 0.25
CA GLU A 984 -6.04 28.38 1.60
C GLU A 984 -6.22 29.91 1.65
N ALA A 985 -6.70 30.43 2.79
CA ALA A 985 -6.87 31.86 3.00
C ALA A 985 -6.51 32.25 4.44
N ASP A 986 -5.92 33.44 4.61
CA ASP A 986 -5.56 33.96 5.94
C ASP A 986 -6.82 34.26 6.78
N THR A 987 -7.06 33.43 7.79
CA THR A 987 -8.19 33.59 8.72
C THR A 987 -8.04 34.72 9.73
N LEU A 988 -6.83 35.29 9.90
CA LEU A 988 -6.60 36.42 10.79
C LEU A 988 -6.97 37.76 10.10
N ALA A 989 -7.06 37.76 8.77
CA ALA A 989 -7.51 38.92 8.01
C ALA A 989 -9.01 39.20 8.26
N PRO A 990 -9.39 40.45 8.63
CA PRO A 990 -10.74 40.77 9.10
C PRO A 990 -11.83 40.75 8.01
N ASN A 991 -11.47 40.47 6.76
CA ASN A 991 -12.34 40.52 5.58
C ASN A 991 -12.92 39.16 5.17
N VAL A 992 -12.41 38.03 5.67
CA VAL A 992 -12.81 36.66 5.23
C VAL A 992 -14.32 36.43 5.28
N SER A 993 -14.97 36.77 6.40
CA SER A 993 -16.42 36.61 6.58
C SER A 993 -17.22 37.42 5.55
N ALA A 994 -16.78 38.65 5.25
CA ALA A 994 -17.39 39.50 4.24
C ALA A 994 -17.11 38.99 2.80
N ALA A 995 -15.95 38.38 2.55
CA ALA A 995 -15.64 37.74 1.27
C ALA A 995 -16.55 36.52 1.02
N VAL A 996 -16.71 35.63 2.01
CA VAL A 996 -17.65 34.50 1.95
C VAL A 996 -19.09 34.98 1.69
N SER A 997 -19.56 35.99 2.43
CA SER A 997 -20.91 36.55 2.23
C SER A 997 -21.14 37.13 0.83
N LYS A 998 -20.09 37.61 0.15
CA LYS A 998 -20.18 38.10 -1.24
C LYS A 998 -20.16 36.97 -2.27
N LEU A 999 -19.35 35.91 -2.07
CA LEU A 999 -19.38 34.73 -2.94
C LEU A 999 -20.80 34.13 -2.99
N LEU A 1000 -21.44 34.02 -1.83
CA LEU A 1000 -22.78 33.45 -1.67
C LEU A 1000 -23.91 34.35 -2.21
N SER A 1001 -23.66 35.63 -2.50
CA SER A 1001 -24.67 36.56 -3.01
C SER A 1001 -24.74 36.66 -4.54
N ASP A 1002 -23.69 36.26 -5.27
CA ASP A 1002 -23.73 36.01 -6.73
C ASP A 1002 -23.29 34.56 -7.03
N PRO A 1003 -24.14 33.55 -6.76
CA PRO A 1003 -23.79 32.16 -7.05
C PRO A 1003 -23.69 31.87 -8.56
N GLY A 1004 -24.09 32.79 -9.42
CA GLY A 1004 -23.91 32.76 -10.89
C GLY A 1004 -22.70 33.58 -11.37
N ALA A 1005 -21.78 33.95 -10.48
CA ALA A 1005 -20.66 34.82 -10.81
C ALA A 1005 -19.78 34.29 -11.96
N ILE A 1006 -19.64 32.97 -12.08
CA ILE A 1006 -18.84 32.29 -13.08
C ILE A 1006 -19.77 31.74 -14.19
N PRO A 1007 -19.58 32.09 -15.47
CA PRO A 1007 -20.35 31.49 -16.57
C PRO A 1007 -20.17 29.97 -16.62
N ASP A 1008 -21.23 29.24 -16.98
CA ASP A 1008 -21.30 27.77 -17.04
C ASP A 1008 -21.16 27.03 -15.69
N LEU A 1009 -21.07 27.73 -14.54
CA LEU A 1009 -20.89 27.12 -13.21
C LEU A 1009 -21.75 27.82 -12.15
N THR A 1010 -22.55 27.06 -11.38
CA THR A 1010 -23.33 27.61 -10.25
C THR A 1010 -22.70 27.22 -8.92
N LEU A 1011 -22.40 28.19 -8.06
CA LEU A 1011 -21.91 27.95 -6.71
C LEU A 1011 -22.95 27.19 -5.88
N THR A 1012 -22.57 26.04 -5.32
CA THR A 1012 -23.46 25.23 -4.45
C THR A 1012 -23.12 25.39 -2.98
N SER A 1013 -21.82 25.39 -2.63
CA SER A 1013 -21.36 25.63 -1.26
C SER A 1013 -19.93 26.18 -1.21
N VAL A 1014 -19.69 27.04 -0.23
CA VAL A 1014 -18.35 27.45 0.21
C VAL A 1014 -18.07 26.75 1.53
N ASN A 1015 -17.02 25.94 1.62
CA ASN A 1015 -16.51 25.38 2.87
C ASN A 1015 -15.25 26.16 3.28
N MET A 1016 -15.25 26.72 4.49
CA MET A 1016 -14.04 27.29 5.08
C MET A 1016 -13.83 26.72 6.47
N PHE A 1017 -12.68 26.09 6.69
CA PHE A 1017 -12.25 25.53 7.98
C PHE A 1017 -13.33 24.65 8.64
N GLY A 1018 -13.92 23.75 7.84
CA GLY A 1018 -14.96 22.81 8.27
C GLY A 1018 -16.38 23.38 8.35
N ARG A 1019 -16.58 24.69 8.11
CA ARG A 1019 -17.92 25.30 8.04
C ARG A 1019 -18.39 25.44 6.59
N THR A 1020 -19.44 24.69 6.25
CA THR A 1020 -20.13 24.80 4.96
C THR A 1020 -21.19 25.90 5.00
N TYR A 1021 -21.09 26.86 4.08
CA TYR A 1021 -22.04 27.92 3.82
C TYR A 1021 -22.69 27.70 2.44
N VAL A 1022 -23.99 28.03 2.31
CA VAL A 1022 -24.78 27.83 1.09
C VAL A 1022 -25.55 29.11 0.70
N PRO A 1023 -25.87 29.34 -0.58
CA PRO A 1023 -26.61 30.52 -1.01
C PRO A 1023 -28.00 30.65 -0.37
N SER A 1024 -28.42 31.87 -0.05
CA SER A 1024 -29.64 32.15 0.72
C SER A 1024 -30.96 31.83 -0.01
N SER A 1025 -30.91 31.59 -1.33
CA SER A 1025 -32.04 31.12 -2.13
C SER A 1025 -32.52 29.69 -1.77
N ALA A 1026 -31.78 28.96 -0.94
CA ALA A 1026 -32.12 27.61 -0.48
C ALA A 1026 -33.03 27.55 0.76
N SER A 1027 -33.77 28.63 1.10
CA SER A 1027 -34.68 28.63 2.26
C SER A 1027 -36.04 29.29 2.00
N SER A 1028 -37.12 28.51 2.11
CA SER A 1028 -38.50 29.00 2.09
C SER A 1028 -39.04 29.16 3.52
N SER A 1029 -38.86 30.36 4.07
CA SER A 1029 -39.70 31.02 5.09
C SER A 1029 -40.30 30.17 6.24
N SER A 1030 -39.89 30.49 7.47
CA SER A 1030 -40.77 31.28 8.35
C SER A 1030 -40.01 31.82 9.57
N SER A 1031 -40.09 33.14 9.79
CA SER A 1031 -39.61 33.80 11.02
C SER A 1031 -40.70 33.78 12.09
N GLY A 1032 -40.37 33.30 13.29
CA GLY A 1032 -41.21 33.42 14.48
C GLY A 1032 -40.35 33.43 15.73
N SER A 1033 -40.55 34.43 16.60
CA SER A 1033 -39.80 34.59 17.84
C SER A 1033 -40.52 33.99 19.05
N ASP A 1034 -39.73 33.75 20.09
CA ASP A 1034 -40.15 33.48 21.48
C ASP A 1034 -40.58 32.04 21.85
N THR A 1035 -40.77 31.88 23.16
CA THR A 1035 -40.64 30.67 23.96
C THR A 1035 -41.92 29.83 24.02
N GLY A 1036 -41.78 28.50 24.10
CA GLY A 1036 -42.93 27.60 24.30
C GLY A 1036 -42.57 26.11 24.27
N ASN A 1037 -43.34 25.30 25.01
CA ASN A 1037 -43.18 23.84 25.05
C ASN A 1037 -44.00 23.15 23.95
N VAL A 1038 -43.43 22.06 23.43
CA VAL A 1038 -44.06 20.81 22.94
C VAL A 1038 -45.58 20.82 22.70
N SER A 1039 -46.03 20.64 21.45
CA SER A 1039 -46.94 19.54 21.10
C SER A 1039 -47.25 19.36 19.59
N THR A 1040 -47.33 18.08 19.20
CA THR A 1040 -48.13 17.47 18.12
C THR A 1040 -48.35 18.18 16.77
N ASN A 1041 -47.83 17.54 15.70
CA ASN A 1041 -48.52 17.46 14.40
C ASN A 1041 -48.39 16.04 13.78
N VAL A 1042 -48.62 15.01 14.61
CA VAL A 1042 -48.32 13.59 14.31
C VAL A 1042 -49.24 12.99 13.23
N ALA A 1043 -50.49 13.46 13.14
CA ALA A 1043 -51.54 12.83 12.31
C ALA A 1043 -51.21 12.80 10.81
N LEU A 1044 -50.67 13.89 10.25
CA LEU A 1044 -50.34 13.99 8.82
C LEU A 1044 -49.19 13.06 8.40
N ILE A 1045 -48.19 12.90 9.28
CA ILE A 1045 -47.02 12.04 9.02
C ILE A 1045 -47.44 10.57 9.03
N VAL A 1046 -48.29 10.15 9.99
CA VAL A 1046 -48.79 8.78 10.07
C VAL A 1046 -49.60 8.41 8.82
N GLY A 1047 -50.44 9.30 8.30
CA GLY A 1047 -51.21 9.07 7.08
C GLY A 1047 -50.34 8.77 5.85
N LEU A 1048 -49.30 9.58 5.62
CA LEU A 1048 -48.36 9.37 4.51
C LEU A 1048 -47.52 8.09 4.67
N VAL A 1049 -47.07 7.77 5.88
CA VAL A 1049 -46.31 6.54 6.16
C VAL A 1049 -47.16 5.30 5.96
N VAL A 1050 -48.42 5.29 6.42
CA VAL A 1050 -49.33 4.15 6.20
C VAL A 1050 -49.63 3.95 4.71
N GLY A 1051 -49.83 5.04 3.94
CA GLY A 1051 -49.99 4.97 2.48
C GLY A 1051 -48.79 4.36 1.76
N LEU A 1052 -47.57 4.82 2.09
CA LEU A 1052 -46.32 4.30 1.51
C LEU A 1052 -46.06 2.83 1.88
N VAL A 1053 -46.30 2.44 3.14
CA VAL A 1053 -46.15 1.05 3.59
C VAL A 1053 -47.18 0.15 2.92
N GLY A 1054 -48.43 0.59 2.76
CA GLY A 1054 -49.46 -0.13 2.01
C GLY A 1054 -49.07 -0.37 0.55
N GLY A 1055 -48.60 0.67 -0.15
CA GLY A 1055 -48.11 0.55 -1.52
C GLY A 1055 -46.93 -0.42 -1.66
N LEU A 1056 -45.95 -0.33 -0.75
CA LEU A 1056 -44.80 -1.24 -0.73
C LEU A 1056 -45.18 -2.69 -0.46
N LEU A 1057 -46.17 -2.95 0.41
CA LEU A 1057 -46.67 -4.30 0.68
C LEU A 1057 -47.41 -4.89 -0.54
N VAL A 1058 -48.19 -4.09 -1.28
CA VAL A 1058 -48.81 -4.53 -2.54
C VAL A 1058 -47.74 -4.88 -3.58
N ILE A 1059 -46.71 -4.05 -3.74
CA ILE A 1059 -45.59 -4.32 -4.65
C ILE A 1059 -44.85 -5.61 -4.24
N PHE A 1060 -44.59 -5.81 -2.94
CA PHE A 1060 -43.97 -7.05 -2.45
C PHE A 1060 -44.86 -8.28 -2.70
N GLY A 1061 -46.17 -8.17 -2.52
CA GLY A 1061 -47.13 -9.23 -2.82
C GLY A 1061 -47.13 -9.62 -4.31
N VAL A 1062 -47.14 -8.64 -5.21
CA VAL A 1062 -47.08 -8.86 -6.66
C VAL A 1062 -45.74 -9.51 -7.07
N VAL A 1063 -44.61 -9.02 -6.55
CA VAL A 1063 -43.28 -9.60 -6.84
C VAL A 1063 -43.15 -11.01 -6.26
N TRP A 1064 -43.75 -11.29 -5.10
CA TRP A 1064 -43.78 -12.63 -4.50
C TRP A 1064 -44.65 -13.60 -5.31
N LEU A 1065 -45.85 -13.19 -5.74
CA LEU A 1065 -46.72 -13.97 -6.62
C LEU A 1065 -46.07 -14.26 -7.96
N TYR A 1066 -45.42 -13.27 -8.59
CA TYR A 1066 -44.67 -13.47 -9.83
C TYR A 1066 -43.56 -14.52 -9.65
N ARG A 1067 -42.79 -14.43 -8.56
CA ARG A 1067 -41.73 -15.41 -8.22
C ARG A 1067 -42.27 -16.78 -7.79
N ALA A 1068 -43.51 -16.87 -7.32
CA ALA A 1068 -44.18 -18.15 -7.04
C ALA A 1068 -44.65 -18.82 -8.35
N HIS A 1069 -45.15 -18.04 -9.31
CA HIS A 1069 -45.56 -18.49 -10.64
C HIS A 1069 -44.39 -19.09 -11.44
N GLU A 1070 -43.26 -18.37 -11.50
CA GLU A 1070 -41.97 -18.86 -12.05
C GLU A 1070 -41.55 -20.22 -11.45
N ARG A 1071 -41.76 -20.41 -10.14
CA ARG A 1071 -41.40 -21.64 -9.40
C ARG A 1071 -42.37 -22.80 -9.59
N MET A 1072 -43.57 -22.57 -10.14
CA MET A 1072 -44.48 -23.63 -10.56
C MET A 1072 -44.24 -24.02 -12.02
N ILE A 1073 -44.01 -23.07 -12.93
CA ILE A 1073 -43.67 -23.35 -14.34
C ILE A 1073 -42.37 -24.18 -14.45
N SER A 1074 -41.36 -23.86 -13.64
CA SER A 1074 -40.10 -24.63 -13.59
C SER A 1074 -40.23 -26.04 -13.00
N ARG A 1075 -41.39 -26.41 -12.45
CA ARG A 1075 -41.72 -27.78 -11.98
C ARG A 1075 -42.58 -28.59 -12.96
N HIS A 1076 -42.85 -28.08 -14.16
CA HIS A 1076 -43.55 -28.78 -15.24
C HIS A 1076 -42.72 -28.85 -16.54
N ARG A 1077 -41.38 -28.81 -16.43
CA ARG A 1077 -40.43 -28.91 -17.56
C ARG A 1077 -39.24 -29.85 -17.33
N LEU A 1078 -39.35 -30.77 -16.37
CA LEU A 1078 -38.39 -31.85 -16.16
C LEU A 1078 -39.15 -33.17 -15.91
N GLY A 1079 -39.39 -33.89 -17.01
CA GLY A 1079 -40.07 -35.18 -17.08
C GLY A 1079 -40.49 -35.46 -18.52
N VAL A 1080 -40.37 -36.72 -18.96
CA VAL A 1080 -40.57 -37.23 -20.33
C VAL A 1080 -39.41 -36.94 -21.31
N GLU A 1081 -38.58 -37.99 -21.50
CA GLU A 1081 -37.92 -38.47 -22.75
C GLU A 1081 -37.02 -37.50 -23.58
N GLU A 1082 -36.10 -37.97 -24.44
CA GLU A 1082 -35.92 -39.31 -25.04
C GLU A 1082 -34.53 -39.92 -24.77
N THR A 1083 -34.45 -41.25 -24.88
CA THR A 1083 -33.24 -42.01 -25.25
C THR A 1083 -33.65 -43.08 -26.25
N ASP A 1084 -32.99 -43.17 -27.40
CA ASP A 1084 -33.25 -44.22 -28.39
C ASP A 1084 -31.94 -44.88 -28.87
N GLU A 1085 -32.02 -46.21 -28.95
CA GLU A 1085 -31.22 -47.24 -29.64
C GLU A 1085 -29.68 -47.07 -29.83
N ASP A 1086 -28.85 -48.13 -29.75
CA ASP A 1086 -29.13 -49.48 -30.26
C ASP A 1086 -28.24 -50.60 -29.62
N LYS A 1087 -28.77 -51.84 -29.65
CA LYS A 1087 -28.12 -53.18 -29.54
C LYS A 1087 -27.59 -53.77 -28.21
N LEU A 1088 -28.36 -54.82 -27.79
CA LEU A 1088 -27.96 -56.21 -27.46
C LEU A 1088 -27.88 -56.72 -25.99
N THR A 1089 -28.88 -57.57 -25.65
CA THR A 1089 -28.88 -58.73 -24.71
C THR A 1089 -28.61 -58.50 -23.20
N GLY A 1090 -29.37 -59.06 -22.23
CA GLY A 1090 -30.63 -59.84 -22.26
C GLY A 1090 -30.96 -60.54 -20.91
N VAL A 1091 -32.12 -61.22 -20.82
CA VAL A 1091 -32.55 -62.23 -19.79
C VAL A 1091 -33.10 -61.75 -18.40
N ASP A 1092 -34.41 -62.00 -18.20
CA ASP A 1092 -35.20 -62.54 -17.04
C ASP A 1092 -34.94 -62.12 -15.54
N ALA A 1093 -35.90 -62.15 -14.58
CA ALA A 1093 -37.40 -62.16 -14.56
C ALA A 1093 -37.97 -62.03 -13.11
N ASN A 1094 -39.28 -61.71 -12.96
CA ASN A 1094 -40.18 -61.86 -11.77
C ASN A 1094 -39.90 -61.03 -10.47
N GLY A 1095 -40.89 -60.62 -9.65
CA GLY A 1095 -42.36 -60.56 -9.80
C GLY A 1095 -43.16 -60.51 -8.46
N VAL A 1096 -44.36 -59.88 -8.45
CA VAL A 1096 -45.52 -60.07 -7.51
C VAL A 1096 -45.35 -59.61 -6.03
N ALA A 1097 -46.38 -59.23 -5.21
CA ALA A 1097 -47.57 -58.37 -5.37
C ALA A 1097 -48.16 -57.97 -3.97
N SER A 1098 -49.20 -57.11 -3.95
CA SER A 1098 -49.94 -56.51 -2.80
C SER A 1098 -50.91 -57.49 -2.06
N PRO A 1099 -51.91 -57.15 -1.17
CA PRO A 1099 -52.71 -55.89 -1.04
C PRO A 1099 -53.39 -55.46 0.33
N LYS A 1100 -54.07 -54.28 0.31
CA LYS A 1100 -55.42 -53.96 0.92
C LYS A 1100 -55.58 -53.71 2.46
N LEU A 1101 -56.58 -52.96 3.01
CA LEU A 1101 -57.67 -52.06 2.51
C LEU A 1101 -58.29 -51.19 3.67
N ASP A 1102 -58.75 -49.92 3.42
CA ASP A 1102 -59.89 -49.10 3.99
C ASP A 1102 -60.19 -49.01 5.54
N ASN A 1103 -61.00 -48.10 6.15
CA ASN A 1103 -61.71 -46.80 5.89
C ASN A 1103 -62.22 -46.23 7.28
N HIS A 1104 -63.05 -45.17 7.47
CA HIS A 1104 -63.16 -43.77 6.98
C HIS A 1104 -64.39 -43.08 7.68
N VAL A 1105 -64.63 -41.75 7.52
CA VAL A 1105 -65.86 -40.97 7.96
C VAL A 1105 -66.02 -40.76 9.51
N SER A 1106 -66.64 -39.71 10.11
CA SER A 1106 -67.45 -38.50 9.75
C SER A 1106 -67.09 -37.23 10.60
N SER A 1107 -67.76 -36.09 10.36
CA SER A 1107 -67.54 -34.75 10.95
C SER A 1107 -68.73 -34.18 11.76
N THR A 1108 -68.50 -33.18 12.66
CA THR A 1108 -69.11 -31.80 12.66
C THR A 1108 -68.99 -30.98 13.99
N ASN A 1109 -68.74 -29.67 13.82
CA ASN A 1109 -69.18 -28.45 14.55
C ASN A 1109 -69.24 -28.27 16.11
N LEU A 1110 -68.45 -27.25 16.55
CA LEU A 1110 -68.80 -26.03 17.34
C LEU A 1110 -69.06 -26.01 18.88
N ASP A 1111 -68.43 -24.98 19.49
CA ASP A 1111 -68.75 -24.14 20.67
C ASP A 1111 -68.90 -24.72 22.10
N GLY A 1112 -68.40 -23.97 23.12
CA GLY A 1112 -68.95 -24.02 24.49
C GLY A 1112 -68.02 -24.04 25.74
N ILE A 1113 -67.30 -22.94 26.02
CA ILE A 1113 -67.05 -22.31 27.35
C ILE A 1113 -66.87 -23.18 28.64
N GLU A 1114 -65.66 -23.07 29.22
CA GLU A 1114 -65.24 -23.00 30.65
C GLU A 1114 -65.57 -24.02 31.78
N LEU A 1115 -64.50 -24.23 32.59
CA LEU A 1115 -64.43 -24.31 34.07
C LEU A 1115 -64.51 -25.65 34.85
N PHE A 1116 -63.82 -25.61 36.01
CA PHE A 1116 -63.71 -26.54 37.15
C PHE A 1116 -62.96 -27.89 37.03
N SER A 1117 -61.72 -27.88 37.53
CA SER A 1117 -61.08 -28.99 38.30
C SER A 1117 -61.82 -29.21 39.66
N PRO A 1118 -61.49 -30.16 40.59
CA PRO A 1118 -60.12 -30.59 41.00
C PRO A 1118 -59.96 -32.07 41.48
N ILE A 1119 -58.89 -32.35 42.24
CA ILE A 1119 -58.67 -33.47 43.23
C ILE A 1119 -58.14 -34.81 42.65
N PHE A 1120 -57.05 -35.45 43.15
CA PHE A 1120 -55.87 -35.05 43.98
C PHE A 1120 -54.90 -36.28 44.14
N ILE A 1121 -53.80 -36.12 44.91
CA ILE A 1121 -53.04 -37.16 45.67
C ILE A 1121 -52.13 -38.08 44.80
N ASN A 1122 -50.82 -38.33 45.02
CA ASN A 1122 -49.80 -37.94 46.03
C ASN A 1122 -48.39 -38.22 45.41
N GLN A 1123 -47.20 -37.77 45.89
CA GLN A 1123 -46.75 -36.74 46.87
C GLN A 1123 -45.27 -36.37 46.51
N THR A 1124 -44.86 -35.10 46.35
CA THR A 1124 -44.20 -34.15 47.31
C THR A 1124 -42.82 -34.56 47.87
N GLN A 1125 -41.86 -33.69 48.22
CA GLN A 1125 -41.78 -32.24 48.58
C GLN A 1125 -40.48 -31.63 47.96
N SER A 1126 -40.11 -30.33 47.93
CA SER A 1126 -40.66 -28.95 48.12
C SER A 1126 -39.68 -27.98 47.37
N LYS A 1127 -39.68 -26.62 47.30
CA LYS A 1127 -40.30 -25.45 47.99
C LYS A 1127 -39.69 -25.10 49.39
N THR A 1128 -39.48 -23.83 49.80
CA THR A 1128 -39.81 -22.50 49.22
C THR A 1128 -38.81 -21.39 49.62
N SER A 1129 -39.10 -20.11 49.31
CA SER A 1129 -38.29 -18.88 49.45
C SER A 1129 -38.28 -18.19 50.83
N ASN A 1130 -37.27 -17.32 51.08
CA ASN A 1130 -37.31 -15.94 51.68
C ASN A 1130 -36.26 -15.59 52.77
N ARG A 1131 -35.79 -14.33 52.69
CA ARG A 1131 -35.34 -13.38 53.75
C ARG A 1131 -34.21 -13.73 54.75
N ASN A 1132 -33.18 -12.89 54.70
CA ASN A 1132 -32.51 -12.14 55.79
C ASN A 1132 -31.97 -12.81 57.08
N LEU A 1133 -30.66 -12.55 57.30
CA LEU A 1133 -30.01 -12.11 58.56
C LEU A 1133 -29.98 -13.03 59.81
N ASN A 1134 -28.73 -13.37 60.20
CA ASN A 1134 -28.21 -13.35 61.59
C ASN A 1134 -28.71 -14.47 62.57
N ASN A 1135 -27.98 -14.87 63.63
CA ASN A 1135 -26.67 -14.47 64.17
C ASN A 1135 -26.07 -15.52 65.16
N PHE A 1136 -24.82 -15.27 65.61
CA PHE A 1136 -24.27 -15.61 66.97
C PHE A 1136 -23.97 -17.11 67.29
N GLN A 1137 -23.08 -17.49 68.23
CA GLN A 1137 -21.97 -16.88 69.05
C GLN A 1137 -21.15 -18.03 69.71
N ALA A 1138 -20.07 -17.88 70.51
CA ALA A 1138 -19.14 -16.79 70.89
C ALA A 1138 -17.85 -17.38 71.53
N ALA A 1139 -16.74 -16.64 71.47
CA ALA A 1139 -15.76 -16.54 72.57
C ALA A 1139 -14.93 -15.25 72.42
N LYS A 1140 -14.50 -14.61 73.52
CA LYS A 1140 -13.72 -13.35 73.56
C LYS A 1140 -12.97 -13.24 74.90
N PRO A 1141 -11.80 -12.57 74.97
CA PRO A 1141 -11.71 -11.30 75.73
C PRO A 1141 -10.83 -10.21 75.04
N VAL A 1142 -11.23 -8.92 75.03
CA VAL A 1142 -10.71 -7.75 75.81
C VAL A 1142 -9.39 -7.15 75.24
N LEU A 1143 -9.27 -5.93 74.66
CA LEU A 1143 -9.65 -4.52 75.01
C LEU A 1143 -8.67 -3.83 76.01
N PRO A 1144 -8.38 -2.50 75.95
CA PRO A 1144 -9.33 -1.37 75.70
C PRO A 1144 -8.84 -0.10 74.92
N SER A 1145 -9.76 0.88 74.73
CA SER A 1145 -9.58 2.36 74.44
C SER A 1145 -8.84 2.80 73.15
N SER A 1146 -9.10 3.96 72.50
CA SER A 1146 -10.09 5.07 72.54
C SER A 1146 -9.96 5.88 71.21
N MET A 1147 -11.00 6.27 70.45
CA MET A 1147 -12.00 7.36 70.61
C MET A 1147 -11.55 8.77 70.13
N MET A 1148 -12.36 9.42 69.26
CA MET A 1148 -12.35 10.85 68.86
C MET A 1148 -11.13 11.37 68.04
N GLU A 1149 -11.15 12.51 67.30
CA GLU A 1149 -12.16 13.59 67.16
C GLU A 1149 -12.18 14.26 65.75
N ILE A 1150 -13.02 15.31 65.56
CA ILE A 1150 -13.04 16.25 64.41
C ILE A 1150 -12.67 17.65 64.93
N ILE A 1151 -11.80 18.38 64.21
CA ILE A 1151 -11.45 19.85 64.23
C ILE A 1151 -10.04 19.94 63.59
N ALA A 1152 -9.63 20.80 62.65
CA ALA A 1152 -10.01 22.11 62.08
C ALA A 1152 -9.04 23.26 62.50
N PHE A 1153 -8.51 23.98 61.49
CA PHE A 1153 -7.50 25.07 61.55
C PHE A 1153 -6.07 24.65 62.01
N ASP A 1154 -5.00 25.33 61.59
CA ASP A 1154 -4.88 26.46 60.63
C ASP A 1154 -4.61 26.02 59.17
#